data_AF-A0A8C0FHD8-F1
#
_entry.id   AF-A0A8C0FHD8-F1
#
_cell.length_a   1.000
_cell.length_b   1.000
_cell.length_c   1.000
_cell.angle_alpha   90.00
_cell.angle_beta   90.00
_cell.angle_gamma   90.00
#
_symmetry.space_group_name_H-M   'P 1'
#
loop_
_entity.id
_entity.type
_entity.pdbx_description
1 polymer ?
#
loop_
_entity_poly.entity_id
_entity_poly.type
_entity_poly.pdbx_seq_one_letter_code
_entity_poly.pdbx_strand_id
1 'polypeptide(L)'
;QFVQEGRISAVMWEVCQQQAQAGSPDLQEALLNKIVCLPDHVSNKLQGKNPPVFFPQNYFPFLGGAVIQVLQKISDSLRGKIVSVHLVYLPVFSSTSEEILSVLLPRLTDLTKSDCIWQRICWRLVECVPDRWMEAVLLGFVQRAPGADVLSRLLGNLVVKNKKAQFVVTQKVLLLQYSHTTAVLQNLLGYLSLDSLRRALLIKVLLELLETWGSSSAVKHSPPEQQQYISKAILICLSHLKEHEIESYREELLTSMMEGVKCHLDSSLPQIRCLGMIVAESISSKINTDGPVLKFQVKILLLFSPHPILLPRTYVCAGSFPFLWITGERKNIYTPQTNSYLYFFYSDDDLIPYDMSEDKELKVKAPVYIRDCIEVLTGSEDVDKWDTTVKALESLVRKNPAATREVSVELAKILLHLEEKTCTEGFGELRQRAQVAVLTTDPIPVAKYLTSQFYSLNYSLRQRIDILDVLVLAAQELSYPKSHGKTKHAGAQKPCIQLLPGSDSSKDWRRIVDERIKSKTRRFAMGRSQVEVAAVPNEFSSVAGHFFFPLIQHFDRPLTTFDLLGEDHLVLGRLVHTLAILMYLAVNTVAVTAMGKALLEFVWALRFHTDSYVRQGLLSCISSVLLSVPKERLLEDMTEELLETQSWLGGKMGWCNTSGFVALVFVQCLFN
;
A
#
# COMPACT_ATOMS: atom_id res chain seq x y z
N GLN A 1 26.87 44.86 7.54
CA GLN A 1 28.26 45.16 7.92
C GLN A 1 28.91 44.01 8.69
N PHE A 2 28.66 43.82 10.00
CA PHE A 2 29.31 42.73 10.77
C PHE A 2 29.26 41.33 10.11
N VAL A 3 28.08 40.90 9.66
CA VAL A 3 27.90 39.62 8.96
C VAL A 3 28.55 39.63 7.57
N GLN A 4 28.40 40.72 6.81
CA GLN A 4 28.94 40.87 5.45
C GLN A 4 30.47 40.89 5.41
N GLU A 5 31.11 41.35 6.47
CA GLU A 5 32.57 41.38 6.61
C GLU A 5 33.16 40.04 7.10
N GLY A 6 32.35 38.99 7.23
CA GLY A 6 32.82 37.66 7.65
C GLY A 6 33.27 37.58 9.12
N ARG A 7 32.96 38.58 9.95
CA ARG A 7 33.44 38.64 11.35
C ARG A 7 32.86 37.54 12.25
N ILE A 8 31.83 36.83 11.81
CA ILE A 8 31.29 35.66 12.52
C ILE A 8 32.35 34.56 12.68
N SER A 9 33.12 34.23 11.63
CA SER A 9 34.16 33.19 11.72
C SER A 9 35.34 33.62 12.60
N ALA A 10 35.64 34.93 12.66
CA ALA A 10 36.64 35.48 13.57
C ALA A 10 36.23 35.36 15.04
N VAL A 11 34.99 35.74 15.39
CA VAL A 11 34.47 35.59 16.76
C VAL A 11 34.43 34.12 17.18
N MET A 12 33.96 33.23 16.30
CA MET A 12 33.92 31.80 16.61
C MET A 12 35.32 31.22 16.82
N TRP A 13 36.31 31.66 16.03
CA TRP A 13 37.71 31.25 16.19
C TRP A 13 38.32 31.75 17.51
N GLU A 14 38.06 33.00 17.90
CA GLU A 14 38.49 33.54 19.19
C GLU A 14 37.88 32.76 20.36
N VAL A 15 36.61 32.37 20.27
CA VAL A 15 35.96 31.52 21.28
C VAL A 15 36.65 30.15 21.37
N CYS A 16 36.99 29.51 20.24
CA CYS A 16 37.77 28.27 20.23
C CYS A 16 39.15 28.43 20.91
N GLN A 17 39.84 29.55 20.69
CA GLN A 17 41.15 29.81 21.29
C GLN A 17 41.07 30.12 22.79
N GLN A 18 40.10 30.92 23.22
CA GLN A 18 39.92 31.31 24.62
C GLN A 18 39.41 30.17 25.51
N GLN A 19 38.67 29.21 24.95
CA GLN A 19 38.24 28.01 25.68
C GLN A 19 39.42 27.07 26.02
N ALA A 20 40.54 27.18 25.28
CA ALA A 20 41.81 26.56 25.64
C ALA A 20 42.57 27.33 26.75
N GLN A 21 42.15 28.55 27.08
CA GLN A 21 42.78 29.46 28.04
C GLN A 21 41.77 29.95 29.09
N ALA A 22 41.29 29.06 29.96
CA ALA A 22 40.62 29.38 31.24
C ALA A 22 39.51 30.48 31.22
N GLY A 23 38.76 30.64 30.12
CA GLY A 23 37.59 31.53 30.06
C GLY A 23 36.35 30.99 30.77
N SER A 24 35.38 31.86 31.11
CA SER A 24 34.11 31.42 31.72
C SER A 24 33.20 30.74 30.66
N PRO A 25 32.80 29.46 30.87
CA PRO A 25 32.04 28.69 29.87
C PRO A 25 30.65 29.27 29.58
N ASP A 26 30.00 29.87 30.58
CA ASP A 26 28.65 30.45 30.45
C ASP A 26 28.62 31.67 29.51
N LEU A 27 29.69 32.45 29.51
CA LEU A 27 29.80 33.66 28.69
C LEU A 27 30.03 33.29 27.21
N GLN A 28 30.74 32.19 26.97
CA GLN A 28 30.94 31.59 25.65
C GLN A 28 29.64 30.98 25.10
N GLU A 29 28.88 30.25 25.93
CA GLU A 29 27.56 29.71 25.54
C GLU A 29 26.59 30.84 25.18
N ALA A 30 26.55 31.90 25.98
CA ALA A 30 25.70 33.06 25.75
C ALA A 30 26.05 33.79 24.43
N LEU A 31 27.34 33.92 24.10
CA LEU A 31 27.78 34.52 22.84
C LEU A 31 27.38 33.68 21.62
N LEU A 32 27.57 32.35 21.69
CA LEU A 32 27.20 31.45 20.61
C LEU A 32 25.69 31.39 20.40
N ASN A 33 24.90 31.35 21.48
CA ASN A 33 23.44 31.44 21.40
C ASN A 33 22.98 32.76 20.78
N LYS A 34 23.65 33.88 21.07
CA LYS A 34 23.35 35.17 20.41
C LYS A 34 23.66 35.17 18.92
N ILE A 35 24.68 34.43 18.46
CA ILE A 35 25.00 34.28 17.03
C ILE A 35 23.93 33.44 16.33
N VAL A 36 23.47 32.35 16.94
CA VAL A 36 22.43 31.49 16.36
C VAL A 36 21.08 32.20 16.31
N CYS A 37 20.68 32.88 17.39
CA CYS A 37 19.42 33.63 17.48
C CYS A 37 19.47 35.03 16.84
N LEU A 38 20.54 35.37 16.12
CA LEU A 38 20.71 36.69 15.51
C LEU A 38 19.58 37.04 14.52
N PRO A 39 19.11 36.13 13.64
CA PRO A 39 17.95 36.37 12.78
C PRO A 39 16.70 36.77 13.57
N ASP A 40 16.40 36.06 14.65
CA ASP A 40 15.22 36.30 15.48
C ASP A 40 15.31 37.64 16.20
N HIS A 41 16.47 37.96 16.76
CA HIS A 41 16.70 39.26 17.40
C HIS A 41 16.55 40.42 16.42
N VAL A 42 17.08 40.28 15.20
CA VAL A 42 16.94 41.29 14.15
C VAL A 42 15.49 41.40 13.72
N SER A 43 14.80 40.27 13.53
CA SER A 43 13.38 40.22 13.17
C SER A 43 12.48 40.91 14.18
N ASN A 44 12.66 40.58 15.46
CA ASN A 44 11.89 41.16 16.55
C ASN A 44 12.11 42.68 16.66
N LYS A 45 13.32 43.14 16.35
CA LYS A 45 13.67 44.57 16.43
C LYS A 45 13.23 45.37 15.20
N LEU A 46 13.21 44.76 14.02
CA LEU A 46 12.87 45.40 12.75
C LEU A 46 11.42 45.18 12.31
N GLN A 47 10.63 44.41 13.07
CA GLN A 47 9.19 44.19 12.87
C GLN A 47 8.82 43.84 11.42
N GLY A 48 9.59 42.95 10.78
CA GLY A 48 9.34 42.46 9.42
C GLY A 48 10.11 43.18 8.30
N LYS A 49 10.84 44.28 8.58
CA LYS A 49 11.75 44.92 7.60
C LYS A 49 13.16 44.33 7.64
N ASN A 50 13.25 42.99 7.57
CA ASN A 50 14.54 42.31 7.68
C ASN A 50 15.34 42.37 6.37
N PRO A 51 16.64 42.72 6.44
CA PRO A 51 17.53 42.52 5.32
C PRO A 51 17.59 41.03 4.92
N PRO A 52 17.74 40.71 3.62
CA PRO A 52 17.67 39.33 3.14
C PRO A 52 18.76 38.41 3.71
N VAL A 53 19.89 38.98 4.14
CA VAL A 53 20.99 38.26 4.79
C VAL A 53 20.54 37.56 6.09
N PHE A 54 19.51 38.07 6.76
CA PHE A 54 19.00 37.52 8.02
C PHE A 54 17.80 36.59 7.82
N PHE A 55 17.36 36.31 6.58
CA PHE A 55 16.39 35.26 6.37
C PHE A 55 17.02 33.89 6.71
N PRO A 56 16.31 32.97 7.39
CA PRO A 56 16.83 31.65 7.75
C PRO A 56 17.52 30.92 6.59
N GLN A 57 16.91 30.98 5.40
CA GLN A 57 17.41 30.37 4.16
C GLN A 57 18.77 30.91 3.70
N ASN A 58 19.17 32.11 4.13
CA ASN A 58 20.44 32.75 3.75
C ASN A 58 21.44 32.78 4.91
N TYR A 59 20.95 33.07 6.12
CA TYR A 59 21.80 33.22 7.31
C TYR A 59 22.41 31.89 7.76
N PHE A 60 21.61 30.82 7.79
CA PHE A 60 22.08 29.53 8.29
C PHE A 60 23.07 28.83 7.35
N PRO A 61 22.91 28.87 6.02
CA PRO A 61 23.97 28.45 5.10
C PRO A 61 25.25 29.28 5.25
N PHE A 62 25.13 30.60 5.45
CA PHE A 62 26.27 31.47 5.73
C PHE A 62 26.98 31.06 7.03
N LEU A 63 26.23 30.81 8.10
CA LEU A 63 26.76 30.33 9.37
C LEU A 63 27.47 28.99 9.20
N GLY A 64 26.89 28.05 8.43
CA GLY A 64 27.52 26.79 8.05
C GLY A 64 28.88 26.97 7.35
N GLY A 65 28.97 27.93 6.43
CA GLY A 65 30.23 28.33 5.80
C GLY A 65 31.27 28.87 6.80
N ALA A 66 30.83 29.70 7.75
CA ALA A 66 31.68 30.22 8.82
C ALA A 66 32.21 29.10 9.73
N VAL A 67 31.38 28.11 10.07
CA VAL A 67 31.80 26.91 10.81
C VAL A 67 32.93 26.19 10.08
N ILE A 68 32.80 25.94 8.77
CA ILE A 68 33.83 25.23 7.99
C ILE A 68 35.15 25.98 8.02
N GLN A 69 35.13 27.31 7.89
CA GLN A 69 36.35 28.13 7.97
C GLN A 69 37.04 27.98 9.33
N VAL A 70 36.28 27.95 10.41
CA VAL A 70 36.81 27.72 11.76
C VAL A 70 37.39 26.31 11.87
N LEU A 71 36.67 25.29 11.40
CA LEU A 71 37.16 23.91 11.40
C LEU A 71 38.44 23.72 10.56
N GLN A 72 38.57 24.46 9.44
CA GLN A 72 39.78 24.46 8.61
C GLN A 72 40.97 25.00 9.41
N LYS A 73 40.80 26.15 10.09
CA LYS A 73 41.84 26.71 10.97
C LYS A 73 42.20 25.76 12.12
N ILE A 74 41.22 25.04 12.68
CA ILE A 74 41.46 24.00 13.69
C ILE A 74 42.31 22.87 13.10
N SER A 75 41.96 22.36 11.91
CA SER A 75 42.73 21.32 11.21
C SER A 75 44.17 21.75 10.95
N ASP A 76 44.38 22.96 10.45
CA ASP A 76 45.71 23.52 10.19
C ASP A 76 46.52 23.66 11.50
N SER A 77 45.88 24.09 12.59
CA SER A 77 46.52 24.20 13.91
C SER A 77 46.91 22.82 14.48
N LEU A 78 46.05 21.80 14.33
CA LEU A 78 46.33 20.44 14.78
C LEU A 78 47.46 19.78 14.00
N ARG A 79 47.68 20.19 12.74
CA ARG A 79 48.82 19.76 11.92
C ARG A 79 50.13 20.44 12.32
N GLY A 80 50.06 21.64 12.89
CA GLY A 80 51.23 22.46 13.25
C GLY A 80 51.72 22.33 14.70
N LYS A 81 50.85 22.01 15.67
CA LYS A 81 51.20 21.85 17.10
C LYS A 81 50.27 20.86 17.82
N ILE A 82 50.78 20.18 18.86
CA ILE A 82 49.99 19.37 19.80
C ILE A 82 49.25 20.35 20.73
N VAL A 83 48.12 20.89 20.30
CA VAL A 83 47.24 21.70 21.16
C VAL A 83 45.88 21.01 21.25
N SER A 84 45.41 20.84 22.48
CA SER A 84 44.07 20.36 22.82
C SER A 84 43.04 21.41 22.42
N VAL A 85 42.67 21.45 21.14
CA VAL A 85 41.59 22.33 20.70
C VAL A 85 40.28 21.77 21.24
N HIS A 86 39.73 22.43 22.25
CA HIS A 86 38.36 22.19 22.67
C HIS A 86 37.47 22.69 21.52
N LEU A 87 36.94 21.74 20.76
CA LEU A 87 35.98 22.03 19.71
C LEU A 87 34.74 22.60 20.37
N VAL A 88 34.42 23.84 20.00
CA VAL A 88 33.24 24.54 20.47
C VAL A 88 32.03 23.64 20.20
N TYR A 89 31.24 23.37 21.23
CA TYR A 89 29.88 22.88 21.06
C TYR A 89 29.14 24.00 20.31
N LEU A 90 29.04 23.91 18.99
CA LEU A 90 28.32 24.94 18.26
C LEU A 90 26.81 24.71 18.54
N PRO A 91 26.06 25.69 19.08
CA PRO A 91 24.59 25.64 19.15
C PRO A 91 23.90 25.66 17.76
N VAL A 92 24.69 25.47 16.69
CA VAL A 92 24.31 25.22 15.28
C VAL A 92 23.30 24.09 15.11
N PHE A 93 23.11 23.25 16.12
CA PHE A 93 22.21 22.12 16.04
C PHE A 93 20.86 22.31 16.74
N SER A 94 20.56 23.53 17.18
CA SER A 94 19.24 23.88 17.72
C SER A 94 18.25 24.19 16.59
N SER A 95 17.15 23.41 16.51
CA SER A 95 15.91 23.57 15.71
C SER A 95 15.97 23.97 14.22
N THR A 96 17.15 24.30 13.69
CA THR A 96 17.45 24.83 12.34
C THR A 96 18.66 24.10 11.75
N SER A 97 18.84 22.83 12.16
CA SER A 97 19.97 21.98 11.78
C SER A 97 19.97 21.65 10.29
N GLU A 98 18.81 21.71 9.62
CA GLU A 98 18.65 21.30 8.23
C GLU A 98 19.45 22.18 7.25
N GLU A 99 19.32 23.51 7.35
CA GLU A 99 19.97 24.46 6.46
C GLU A 99 21.48 24.50 6.71
N ILE A 100 21.92 24.38 7.96
CA ILE A 100 23.35 24.39 8.28
C ILE A 100 24.01 23.07 7.83
N LEU A 101 23.36 21.93 8.08
CA LEU A 101 23.83 20.62 7.61
C LEU A 101 23.86 20.54 6.08
N SER A 102 23.00 21.27 5.36
CA SER A 102 23.04 21.32 3.89
C SER A 102 24.38 21.83 3.33
N VAL A 103 25.09 22.68 4.08
CA VAL A 103 26.41 23.20 3.70
C VAL A 103 27.53 22.39 4.35
N LEU A 104 27.38 22.02 5.63
CA LEU A 104 28.40 21.29 6.38
C LEU A 104 28.64 19.90 5.83
N LEU A 105 27.58 19.14 5.60
CA LEU A 105 27.68 17.70 5.40
C LEU A 105 28.36 17.32 4.07
N PRO A 106 28.09 17.97 2.93
CA PRO A 106 28.83 17.72 1.69
C PRO A 106 30.33 18.01 1.83
N ARG A 107 30.68 19.12 2.50
CA ARG A 107 32.07 19.54 2.70
C ARG A 107 32.84 18.61 3.64
N LEU A 108 32.24 18.22 4.76
CA LEU A 108 32.83 17.23 5.67
C LEU A 108 32.93 15.85 5.01
N THR A 109 31.97 15.47 4.18
CA THR A 109 32.01 14.21 3.41
C THR A 109 33.24 14.15 2.52
N ASP A 110 33.58 15.24 1.82
CA ASP A 110 34.77 15.28 0.97
C ASP A 110 36.07 15.34 1.77
N LEU A 111 36.11 16.17 2.82
CA LEU A 111 37.31 16.34 3.65
C LEU A 111 37.68 15.06 4.42
N THR A 112 36.69 14.28 4.86
CA THR A 112 36.92 13.03 5.60
C THR A 112 37.34 11.85 4.74
N LYS A 113 37.20 11.92 3.40
CA LYS A 113 37.64 10.85 2.49
C LYS A 113 39.16 10.68 2.48
N SER A 114 39.90 11.80 2.46
CA SER A 114 41.35 11.81 2.30
C SER A 114 42.13 12.05 3.60
N ASP A 115 41.46 12.47 4.68
CA ASP A 115 42.14 12.94 5.90
C ASP A 115 41.51 12.39 7.19
N CYS A 116 42.31 11.67 7.97
CA CYS A 116 41.92 11.11 9.26
C CYS A 116 41.81 12.18 10.36
N ILE A 117 42.45 13.34 10.21
CA ILE A 117 42.30 14.47 11.15
C ILE A 117 40.87 15.00 11.06
N TRP A 118 40.33 15.15 9.84
CA TRP A 118 38.94 15.56 9.65
C TRP A 118 37.94 14.56 10.23
N GLN A 119 38.21 13.26 10.17
CA GLN A 119 37.37 12.25 10.84
C GLN A 119 37.38 12.45 12.36
N ARG A 120 38.55 12.63 12.97
CA ARG A 120 38.67 12.91 14.42
C ARG A 120 37.98 14.21 14.84
N ILE A 121 38.08 15.26 14.03
CA ILE A 121 37.37 16.52 14.24
C ILE A 121 35.85 16.27 14.21
N CYS A 122 35.34 15.53 13.22
CA CYS A 122 33.92 15.19 13.14
C CYS A 122 33.43 14.39 14.35
N TRP A 123 34.18 13.36 14.77
CA TRP A 123 33.81 12.57 15.95
C TRP A 123 33.75 13.44 17.20
N ARG A 124 34.75 14.31 17.41
CA ARG A 124 34.76 15.25 18.53
C ARG A 124 33.61 16.25 18.48
N LEU A 125 33.28 16.78 17.29
CA LEU A 125 32.14 17.68 17.11
C LEU A 125 30.83 17.05 17.57
N VAL A 126 30.57 15.81 17.16
CA VAL A 126 29.31 15.14 17.51
C VAL A 126 29.32 14.61 18.95
N GLU A 127 30.48 14.21 19.49
CA GLU A 127 30.63 13.87 20.91
C GLU A 127 30.33 15.06 21.84
N CYS A 128 30.58 16.30 21.39
CA CYS A 128 30.31 17.52 22.14
C CYS A 128 28.86 18.03 22.05
N VAL A 129 27.97 17.35 21.31
CA VAL A 129 26.56 17.76 21.18
C VAL A 129 25.79 17.44 22.47
N PRO A 130 25.11 18.44 23.09
CA PRO A 130 24.21 18.19 24.20
C PRO A 130 23.05 17.24 23.88
N ASP A 131 22.64 16.42 24.86
CA ASP A 131 21.58 15.42 24.72
C ASP A 131 20.24 15.97 24.20
N ARG A 132 19.93 17.24 24.51
CA ARG A 132 18.73 17.96 24.02
C ARG A 132 18.67 18.07 22.49
N TRP A 133 19.82 18.09 21.82
CA TRP A 133 19.91 18.26 20.36
C TRP A 133 20.39 17.00 19.65
N MET A 134 20.89 16.00 20.38
CA MET A 134 21.46 14.76 19.85
C MET A 134 20.57 14.11 18.78
N GLU A 135 19.26 14.07 19.01
CA GLU A 135 18.31 13.49 18.06
C GLU A 135 18.24 14.25 16.74
N ALA A 136 18.09 15.58 16.79
CA ALA A 136 18.00 16.42 15.60
C ALA A 136 19.29 16.36 14.77
N VAL A 137 20.44 16.28 15.45
CA VAL A 137 21.74 16.09 14.81
C VAL A 137 21.80 14.75 14.11
N LEU A 138 21.57 13.66 14.84
CA LEU A 138 21.64 12.31 14.29
C LEU A 138 20.72 12.12 13.09
N LEU A 139 19.46 12.56 13.21
CA LEU A 139 18.52 12.53 12.09
C LEU A 139 19.02 13.31 10.88
N GLY A 140 19.55 14.52 11.11
CA GLY A 140 20.13 15.34 10.05
C GLY A 140 21.30 14.66 9.33
N PHE A 141 22.18 13.96 10.06
CA PHE A 141 23.28 13.19 9.48
C PHE A 141 22.78 11.97 8.71
N VAL A 142 21.88 11.16 9.29
CA VAL A 142 21.39 9.91 8.69
C VAL A 142 20.58 10.16 7.43
N GLN A 143 19.77 11.24 7.41
CA GLN A 143 18.94 11.59 6.26
C GLN A 143 19.72 12.16 5.07
N ARG A 144 20.86 12.80 5.30
CA ARG A 144 21.64 13.51 4.26
C ARG A 144 22.91 12.79 3.84
N ALA A 145 23.42 11.85 4.62
CA ALA A 145 24.58 11.07 4.23
C ALA A 145 24.27 10.23 2.98
N PRO A 146 25.17 10.18 1.98
CA PRO A 146 24.95 9.41 0.77
C PRO A 146 25.15 7.90 0.98
N GLY A 147 25.71 7.48 2.12
CA GLY A 147 26.00 6.08 2.41
C GLY A 147 26.40 5.83 3.87
N ALA A 148 26.32 4.56 4.28
CA ALA A 148 26.72 4.10 5.61
C ALA A 148 28.21 4.32 5.92
N ASP A 149 29.08 4.22 4.91
CA ASP A 149 30.51 4.46 5.01
C ASP A 149 30.81 5.92 5.38
N VAL A 150 30.06 6.86 4.77
CA VAL A 150 30.15 8.29 5.07
C VAL A 150 29.68 8.54 6.49
N LEU A 151 28.55 7.95 6.88
CA LEU A 151 28.04 8.07 8.24
C LEU A 151 29.06 7.55 9.26
N SER A 152 29.76 6.45 8.95
CA SER A 152 30.81 5.88 9.80
C SER A 152 32.00 6.81 9.93
N ARG A 153 32.43 7.48 8.86
CA ARG A 153 33.52 8.48 8.91
C ARG A 153 33.12 9.73 9.70
N LEU A 154 31.87 10.14 9.64
CA LEU A 154 31.38 11.36 10.29
C LEU A 154 31.06 11.16 11.79
N LEU A 155 30.39 10.06 12.14
CA LEU A 155 29.92 9.81 13.52
C LEU A 155 30.85 8.90 14.33
N GLY A 156 31.69 8.11 13.68
CA GLY A 156 32.59 7.17 14.36
C GLY A 156 31.82 6.17 15.23
N ASN A 157 32.25 6.02 16.49
CA ASN A 157 31.64 5.12 17.49
C ASN A 157 30.76 5.86 18.51
N LEU A 158 30.17 6.99 18.13
CA LEU A 158 29.32 7.82 19.00
C LEU A 158 28.21 7.03 19.71
N VAL A 159 27.55 6.12 18.99
CA VAL A 159 26.44 5.29 19.51
C VAL A 159 26.87 4.33 20.61
N VAL A 160 28.16 4.02 20.74
CA VAL A 160 28.70 3.20 21.83
C VAL A 160 29.04 4.08 23.05
N LYS A 161 29.42 5.34 22.81
CA LYS A 161 29.90 6.27 23.85
C LYS A 161 28.77 7.07 24.52
N ASN A 162 27.71 7.39 23.78
CA ASN A 162 26.60 8.23 24.26
C ASN A 162 25.27 7.43 24.26
N LYS A 163 24.69 7.26 25.46
CA LYS A 163 23.42 6.51 25.66
C LYS A 163 22.22 7.14 24.94
N LYS A 164 22.17 8.48 24.84
CA LYS A 164 21.10 9.17 24.09
C LYS A 164 21.22 8.89 22.60
N ALA A 165 22.44 8.94 22.06
CA ALA A 165 22.70 8.59 20.66
C ALA A 165 22.35 7.13 20.36
N GLN A 166 22.74 6.22 21.26
CA GLN A 166 22.37 4.81 21.19
C GLN A 166 20.86 4.63 21.11
N PHE A 167 20.11 5.20 22.07
CA PHE A 167 18.64 5.11 22.10
C PHE A 167 17.98 5.68 20.85
N VAL A 168 18.44 6.83 20.35
CA VAL A 168 17.87 7.42 19.13
C VAL A 168 18.03 6.47 17.95
N VAL A 169 19.25 5.94 17.75
CA VAL A 169 19.59 5.09 16.60
C VAL A 169 18.95 3.71 16.70
N THR A 170 19.01 3.04 17.85
CA THR A 170 18.56 1.64 17.99
C THR A 170 17.08 1.50 18.27
N GLN A 171 16.43 2.52 18.84
CA GLN A 171 15.05 2.43 19.31
C GLN A 171 14.15 3.48 18.64
N LYS A 172 14.47 4.77 18.81
CA LYS A 172 13.55 5.84 18.39
C LYS A 172 13.34 5.89 16.88
N VAL A 173 14.40 5.80 16.08
CA VAL A 173 14.33 5.84 14.61
C VAL A 173 13.73 4.56 14.02
N LEU A 174 13.90 3.42 14.69
CA LEU A 174 13.51 2.11 14.16
C LEU A 174 12.12 1.66 14.58
N LEU A 175 11.71 1.95 15.82
CA LEU A 175 10.44 1.47 16.39
C LEU A 175 9.42 2.59 16.60
N LEU A 176 9.87 3.81 16.94
CA LEU A 176 8.96 4.92 17.29
C LEU A 176 8.70 5.89 16.12
N GLN A 177 9.65 6.07 15.20
CA GLN A 177 9.55 6.95 14.04
C GLN A 177 9.59 6.13 12.75
N TYR A 178 8.43 5.63 12.30
CA TYR A 178 8.32 4.76 11.12
C TYR A 178 8.11 5.51 9.79
N SER A 179 8.45 6.80 9.74
CA SER A 179 8.23 7.68 8.57
C SER A 179 9.46 7.86 7.67
N HIS A 180 10.59 7.20 7.98
CA HIS A 180 11.84 7.36 7.24
C HIS A 180 11.89 6.49 5.97
N THR A 181 12.70 6.90 5.00
CA THR A 181 12.85 6.15 3.74
C THR A 181 13.76 4.93 3.91
N THR A 182 13.66 3.99 2.97
CA THR A 182 14.52 2.78 2.97
C THR A 182 16.02 3.13 2.88
N ALA A 183 16.39 4.21 2.19
CA ALA A 183 17.78 4.67 2.13
C ALA A 183 18.31 5.11 3.51
N VAL A 184 17.47 5.76 4.32
CA VAL A 184 17.81 6.17 5.69
C VAL A 184 18.05 4.94 6.58
N LEU A 185 17.19 3.92 6.46
CA LEU A 185 17.38 2.64 7.16
C LEU A 185 18.67 1.93 6.74
N GLN A 186 18.98 1.89 5.44
CA GLN A 186 20.21 1.29 4.91
C GLN A 186 21.45 2.02 5.43
N ASN A 187 21.44 3.35 5.45
CA ASN A 187 22.54 4.15 5.99
C ASN A 187 22.75 3.89 7.48
N LEU A 188 21.68 3.84 8.27
CA LEU A 188 21.72 3.69 9.72
C LEU A 188 22.14 2.27 10.14
N LEU A 189 21.51 1.24 9.59
CA LEU A 189 21.82 -0.16 9.89
C LEU A 189 23.17 -0.57 9.29
N GLY A 190 23.49 -0.07 8.10
CA GLY A 190 24.82 -0.20 7.51
C GLY A 190 25.89 0.43 8.40
N TYR A 191 25.64 1.61 8.97
CA TYR A 191 26.56 2.24 9.93
C TYR A 191 26.83 1.34 11.14
N LEU A 192 25.81 0.71 11.73
CA LEU A 192 26.01 -0.24 12.84
C LEU A 192 26.83 -1.47 12.44
N SER A 193 26.77 -1.88 11.17
CA SER A 193 27.47 -3.06 10.67
C SER A 193 28.98 -2.88 10.42
N LEU A 194 29.44 -1.65 10.17
CA LEU A 194 30.77 -1.40 9.59
C LEU A 194 31.95 -1.51 10.58
N ASP A 195 31.74 -1.35 11.89
CA ASP A 195 32.80 -1.46 12.92
C ASP A 195 32.41 -2.49 13.98
N SER A 196 33.38 -3.32 14.37
CA SER A 196 33.20 -4.40 15.35
C SER A 196 32.57 -3.96 16.67
N LEU A 197 32.86 -2.75 17.16
CA LEU A 197 32.33 -2.23 18.42
C LEU A 197 30.82 -1.94 18.35
N ARG A 198 30.30 -1.69 17.13
CA ARG A 198 28.87 -1.40 16.89
C ARG A 198 28.08 -2.63 16.47
N ARG A 199 28.73 -3.72 16.02
CA ARG A 199 28.04 -4.92 15.55
C ARG A 199 27.14 -5.57 16.61
N ALA A 200 27.56 -5.54 17.88
CA ALA A 200 26.69 -6.00 18.98
C ALA A 200 25.37 -5.22 19.07
N LEU A 201 25.36 -3.93 18.71
CA LEU A 201 24.14 -3.13 18.64
C LEU A 201 23.27 -3.51 17.43
N LEU A 202 23.87 -3.89 16.29
CA LEU A 202 23.12 -4.37 15.13
C LEU A 202 22.34 -5.65 15.46
N ILE A 203 22.99 -6.62 16.12
CA ILE A 203 22.35 -7.87 16.55
C ILE A 203 21.24 -7.57 17.55
N LYS A 204 21.52 -6.75 18.56
CA LYS A 204 20.50 -6.32 19.54
C LYS A 204 19.28 -5.70 18.85
N VAL A 205 19.51 -4.80 17.89
CA VAL A 205 18.45 -4.17 17.10
C VAL A 205 17.65 -5.22 16.30
N LEU A 206 18.30 -6.18 15.67
CA LEU A 206 17.62 -7.24 14.92
C LEU A 206 16.69 -8.05 15.83
N LEU A 207 17.17 -8.45 17.01
CA LEU A 207 16.36 -9.21 17.97
C LEU A 207 15.18 -8.40 18.50
N GLU A 208 15.39 -7.12 18.86
CA GLU A 208 14.30 -6.22 19.31
C GLU A 208 13.26 -5.96 18.20
N LEU A 209 13.70 -5.86 16.95
CA LEU A 209 12.81 -5.74 15.79
C LEU A 209 12.00 -7.03 15.58
N LEU A 210 12.63 -8.20 15.68
CA LEU A 210 11.97 -9.50 15.55
C LEU A 210 10.98 -9.76 16.68
N GLU A 211 11.30 -9.37 17.91
CA GLU A 211 10.37 -9.42 19.05
C GLU A 211 9.14 -8.55 18.80
N THR A 212 9.33 -7.30 18.36
CA THR A 212 8.21 -6.40 18.05
C THR A 212 7.40 -6.89 16.85
N TRP A 213 8.05 -7.39 15.81
CA TRP A 213 7.43 -7.96 14.62
C TRP A 213 6.65 -9.24 14.93
N GLY A 214 7.17 -10.09 15.81
CA GLY A 214 6.52 -11.34 16.21
C GLY A 214 5.41 -11.20 17.26
N SER A 215 5.23 -10.00 17.82
CA SER A 215 4.22 -9.76 18.84
C SER A 215 2.80 -9.71 18.25
N SER A 216 1.94 -10.63 18.70
CA SER A 216 0.52 -10.69 18.28
C SER A 216 -0.22 -9.37 18.49
N SER A 217 0.08 -8.64 19.57
CA SER A 217 -0.55 -7.33 19.83
C SER A 217 -0.06 -6.27 18.85
N ALA A 218 1.23 -6.25 18.53
CA ALA A 218 1.80 -5.33 17.55
C ALA A 218 1.22 -5.59 16.15
N VAL A 219 1.11 -6.85 15.73
CA VAL A 219 0.53 -7.23 14.44
C VAL A 219 -0.95 -6.82 14.32
N LYS A 220 -1.73 -6.95 15.40
CA LYS A 220 -3.17 -6.63 15.41
C LYS A 220 -3.47 -5.13 15.50
N HIS A 221 -2.63 -4.35 16.18
CA HIS A 221 -2.94 -2.96 16.53
C HIS A 221 -2.07 -1.91 15.84
N SER A 222 -0.95 -2.29 15.22
CA SER A 222 -0.10 -1.33 14.52
C SER A 222 -0.57 -1.07 13.09
N PRO A 223 -0.39 0.14 12.55
CA PRO A 223 -0.66 0.42 11.15
C PRO A 223 0.17 -0.47 10.19
N PRO A 224 -0.37 -0.84 9.02
CA PRO A 224 0.37 -1.62 8.03
C PRO A 224 1.69 -0.98 7.58
N GLU A 225 1.75 0.35 7.55
CA GLU A 225 2.95 1.11 7.20
C GLU A 225 4.07 0.88 8.22
N GLN A 226 3.73 0.80 9.51
CA GLN A 226 4.69 0.51 10.57
C GLN A 226 5.17 -0.94 10.50
N GLN A 227 4.27 -1.89 10.23
CA GLN A 227 4.63 -3.30 10.02
C GLN A 227 5.60 -3.45 8.84
N GLN A 228 5.31 -2.77 7.72
CA GLN A 228 6.19 -2.73 6.57
C GLN A 228 7.55 -2.10 6.91
N TYR A 229 7.58 -1.03 7.69
CA TYR A 229 8.81 -0.35 8.12
C TYR A 229 9.70 -1.26 8.98
N ILE A 230 9.13 -1.99 9.94
CA ILE A 230 9.85 -2.95 10.77
C ILE A 230 10.38 -4.11 9.92
N SER A 231 9.55 -4.69 9.04
CA SER A 231 10.00 -5.74 8.12
C SER A 231 11.17 -5.28 7.23
N LYS A 232 11.14 -4.04 6.73
CA LYS A 232 12.27 -3.44 5.99
C LYS A 232 13.55 -3.41 6.81
N ALA A 233 13.47 -2.94 8.06
CA ALA A 233 14.62 -2.87 8.95
C ALA A 233 15.19 -4.26 9.24
N ILE A 234 14.35 -5.27 9.48
CA ILE A 234 14.77 -6.67 9.68
C ILE A 234 15.55 -7.18 8.46
N LEU A 235 14.99 -7.03 7.25
CA LEU A 235 15.64 -7.49 6.01
C LEU A 235 17.01 -6.82 5.78
N ILE A 236 17.11 -5.52 6.07
CA ILE A 236 18.38 -4.80 5.99
C ILE A 236 19.37 -5.33 7.03
N CYS A 237 18.96 -5.54 8.29
CA CYS A 237 19.80 -6.16 9.31
C CYS A 237 20.33 -7.53 8.87
N LEU A 238 19.45 -8.40 8.34
CA LEU A 238 19.82 -9.73 7.84
C LEU A 238 20.84 -9.67 6.71
N SER A 239 20.78 -8.64 5.84
CA SER A 239 21.75 -8.45 4.76
C SER A 239 23.16 -8.11 5.25
N HIS A 240 23.30 -7.63 6.49
CA HIS A 240 24.56 -7.23 7.11
C HIS A 240 25.16 -8.25 8.09
N LEU A 241 24.44 -9.35 8.35
CA LEU A 241 24.93 -10.43 9.22
C LEU A 241 26.08 -11.20 8.56
N LYS A 242 27.08 -11.55 9.37
CA LYS A 242 28.18 -12.43 8.98
C LYS A 242 27.89 -13.87 9.38
N GLU A 243 28.51 -14.83 8.71
CA GLU A 243 28.27 -16.26 8.89
C GLU A 243 28.44 -16.73 10.35
N HIS A 244 29.49 -16.28 11.06
CA HIS A 244 29.68 -16.62 12.48
C HIS A 244 28.61 -16.05 13.41
N GLU A 245 27.99 -14.92 13.07
CA GLU A 245 26.90 -14.34 13.86
C GLU A 245 25.60 -15.10 13.59
N ILE A 246 25.37 -15.52 12.34
CA ILE A 246 24.22 -16.36 11.97
C ILE A 246 24.29 -17.67 12.77
N GLU A 247 25.46 -18.30 12.83
CA GLU A 247 25.63 -19.54 13.60
C GLU A 247 25.43 -19.31 15.11
N SER A 248 25.97 -18.21 15.65
CA SER A 248 25.86 -17.91 17.10
C SER A 248 24.41 -17.64 17.55
N TYR A 249 23.58 -17.04 16.68
CA TYR A 249 22.20 -16.64 17.00
C TYR A 249 21.15 -17.47 16.26
N ARG A 250 21.55 -18.63 15.71
CA ARG A 250 20.71 -19.49 14.87
C ARG A 250 19.38 -19.85 15.53
N GLU A 251 19.43 -20.37 16.75
CA GLU A 251 18.24 -20.83 17.48
C GLU A 251 17.29 -19.68 17.84
N GLU A 252 17.84 -18.54 18.27
CA GLU A 252 17.04 -17.35 18.59
C GLU A 252 16.32 -16.81 17.34
N LEU A 253 17.03 -16.68 16.21
CA LEU A 253 16.45 -16.22 14.96
C LEU A 253 15.35 -17.17 14.44
N LEU A 254 15.56 -18.48 14.54
CA LEU A 254 14.54 -19.48 14.18
C LEU A 254 13.31 -19.37 15.06
N THR A 255 13.50 -19.24 16.38
CA THR A 255 12.39 -19.14 17.35
C THR A 255 11.56 -17.88 17.07
N SER A 256 12.19 -16.71 16.97
CA SER A 256 11.49 -15.47 16.68
C SER A 256 10.82 -15.46 15.30
N MET A 257 11.45 -16.08 14.28
CA MET A 257 10.86 -16.24 12.96
C MET A 257 9.58 -17.07 13.01
N MET A 258 9.60 -18.21 13.69
CA MET A 258 8.46 -19.13 13.77
C MET A 258 7.28 -18.51 14.53
N GLU A 259 7.54 -17.81 15.63
CA GLU A 259 6.52 -17.10 16.39
C GLU A 259 5.91 -15.96 15.58
N GLY A 260 6.74 -15.18 14.89
CA GLY A 260 6.26 -14.04 14.13
C GLY A 260 5.57 -14.41 12.82
N VAL A 261 6.06 -15.42 12.09
CA VAL A 261 5.38 -15.87 10.86
C VAL A 261 3.99 -16.40 11.18
N LYS A 262 3.81 -17.11 12.31
CA LYS A 262 2.50 -17.54 12.79
C LYS A 262 1.58 -16.33 12.99
N CYS A 263 2.00 -15.35 13.79
CA CYS A 263 1.21 -14.14 14.06
C CYS A 263 0.84 -13.37 12.78
N HIS A 264 1.76 -13.29 11.82
CA HIS A 264 1.52 -12.61 10.54
C HIS A 264 0.58 -13.38 9.62
N LEU A 265 0.69 -14.71 9.53
CA LEU A 265 -0.17 -15.56 8.71
C LEU A 265 -1.61 -15.61 9.25
N ASP A 266 -1.77 -15.51 10.56
CA ASP A 266 -3.07 -15.38 11.23
C ASP A 266 -3.77 -14.03 10.93
N SER A 267 -3.07 -13.07 10.31
CA SER A 267 -3.66 -11.78 9.96
C SER A 267 -4.70 -11.89 8.83
N SER A 268 -5.83 -11.22 9.01
CA SER A 268 -6.87 -11.05 7.97
C SER A 268 -6.39 -10.22 6.77
N LEU A 269 -5.38 -9.36 6.94
CA LEU A 269 -4.87 -8.46 5.92
C LEU A 269 -3.83 -9.15 5.00
N PRO A 270 -4.08 -9.26 3.68
CA PRO A 270 -3.16 -9.94 2.75
C PRO A 270 -1.74 -9.35 2.74
N GLN A 271 -1.63 -8.02 2.85
CA GLN A 271 -0.35 -7.34 2.92
C GLN A 271 0.48 -7.74 4.14
N ILE A 272 -0.14 -7.98 5.30
CA ILE A 272 0.54 -8.37 6.54
C ILE A 272 1.00 -9.83 6.46
N ARG A 273 0.16 -10.72 5.92
CA ARG A 273 0.55 -12.11 5.63
C ARG A 273 1.73 -12.17 4.66
N CYS A 274 1.71 -11.34 3.62
CA CYS A 274 2.79 -11.24 2.64
C CYS A 274 4.11 -10.80 3.29
N LEU A 275 4.08 -9.79 4.17
CA LEU A 275 5.27 -9.38 4.95
C LEU A 275 5.78 -10.54 5.82
N GLY A 276 4.86 -11.27 6.46
CA GLY A 276 5.12 -12.51 7.19
C GLY A 276 5.97 -13.50 6.40
N MET A 277 5.45 -13.87 5.22
CA MET A 277 6.09 -14.82 4.30
C MET A 277 7.46 -14.34 3.82
N ILE A 278 7.58 -13.06 3.42
CA ILE A 278 8.84 -12.49 2.91
C ILE A 278 9.94 -12.52 3.97
N VAL A 279 9.64 -12.07 5.19
CA VAL A 279 10.62 -12.05 6.28
C VAL A 279 11.00 -13.48 6.68
N ALA A 280 10.03 -14.39 6.79
CA ALA A 280 10.29 -15.78 7.14
C ALA A 280 11.13 -16.52 6.09
N GLU A 281 10.82 -16.35 4.81
CA GLU A 281 11.62 -16.91 3.71
C GLU A 281 13.05 -16.33 3.71
N SER A 282 13.19 -15.03 3.94
CA SER A 282 14.50 -14.37 4.02
C SER A 282 15.34 -14.89 5.18
N ILE A 283 14.76 -15.05 6.37
CA ILE A 283 15.45 -15.61 7.54
C ILE A 283 15.80 -17.08 7.30
N SER A 284 14.84 -17.89 6.82
CA SER A 284 15.03 -19.31 6.53
C SER A 284 16.15 -19.53 5.51
N SER A 285 16.21 -18.71 4.44
CA SER A 285 17.27 -18.79 3.43
C SER A 285 18.65 -18.41 3.96
N LYS A 286 18.71 -17.54 4.97
CA LYS A 286 19.97 -17.13 5.61
C LYS A 286 20.48 -18.13 6.64
N ILE A 287 19.57 -18.82 7.33
CA ILE A 287 19.92 -19.79 8.37
C ILE A 287 20.17 -21.19 7.77
N ASN A 288 19.37 -21.63 6.79
CA ASN A 288 19.48 -22.96 6.20
C ASN A 288 20.09 -22.87 4.79
N THR A 289 21.42 -22.92 4.69
CA THR A 289 22.12 -22.98 3.40
C THR A 289 21.98 -24.35 2.70
N ASP A 290 21.89 -25.43 3.48
CA ASP A 290 21.90 -26.82 2.97
C ASP A 290 20.64 -27.63 3.33
N GLY A 291 19.64 -27.01 3.97
CA GLY A 291 18.40 -27.64 4.43
C GLY A 291 17.15 -27.17 3.69
N PRO A 292 15.96 -27.75 3.99
CA PRO A 292 14.71 -27.24 3.42
C PRO A 292 14.48 -25.80 3.87
N VAL A 293 14.34 -24.90 2.90
CA VAL A 293 14.01 -23.48 3.10
C VAL A 293 12.51 -23.30 2.95
N LEU A 294 11.92 -22.43 3.77
CA LEU A 294 10.53 -22.00 3.58
C LEU A 294 10.42 -21.29 2.23
N LYS A 295 9.73 -21.91 1.27
CA LYS A 295 9.43 -21.30 -0.03
C LYS A 295 7.96 -20.94 -0.07
N PHE A 296 7.66 -19.65 -0.02
CA PHE A 296 6.33 -19.18 -0.35
C PHE A 296 6.35 -18.73 -1.81
N GLN A 297 5.34 -19.09 -2.61
CA GLN A 297 5.24 -18.69 -4.03
C GLN A 297 4.89 -17.18 -4.17
N VAL A 298 5.54 -16.32 -3.39
CA VAL A 298 5.33 -14.88 -3.39
C VAL A 298 6.21 -14.30 -4.48
N LYS A 299 5.60 -13.80 -5.57
CA LYS A 299 6.33 -13.01 -6.57
C LYS A 299 6.95 -11.79 -5.87
N ILE A 300 8.26 -11.85 -5.64
CA ILE A 300 9.05 -10.80 -5.01
C ILE A 300 8.97 -9.55 -5.90
N LEU A 301 8.10 -8.61 -5.56
CA LEU A 301 8.24 -7.23 -6.00
C LEU A 301 9.48 -6.68 -5.31
N LEU A 302 10.59 -6.65 -6.06
CA LEU A 302 11.85 -6.01 -5.73
C LEU A 302 11.61 -4.64 -5.07
N LEU A 303 11.67 -4.59 -3.74
CA LEU A 303 11.67 -3.34 -2.98
C LEU A 303 13.04 -2.99 -2.39
N PHE A 304 14.06 -3.83 -2.59
CA PHE A 304 15.37 -3.66 -1.94
C PHE A 304 16.53 -3.98 -2.89
N SER A 305 16.79 -3.06 -3.82
CA SER A 305 18.09 -2.98 -4.52
C SER A 305 18.60 -1.53 -4.51
N PRO A 306 19.92 -1.30 -4.47
CA PRO A 306 20.49 -0.01 -4.09
C PRO A 306 20.74 0.97 -5.24
N HIS A 307 20.00 0.95 -6.37
CA HIS A 307 20.19 1.92 -7.48
C HIS A 307 18.88 2.53 -8.02
N PRO A 308 18.88 3.81 -8.44
CA PRO A 308 17.66 4.56 -8.76
C PRO A 308 17.30 4.48 -10.24
N ILE A 309 16.17 3.86 -10.61
CA ILE A 309 15.59 4.00 -11.96
C ILE A 309 14.06 4.12 -11.87
N LEU A 310 13.53 5.08 -12.66
CA LEU A 310 12.17 5.57 -12.69
C LEU A 310 11.11 4.48 -12.98
N LEU A 311 9.98 4.60 -12.28
CA LEU A 311 8.74 3.82 -12.46
C LEU A 311 7.85 4.39 -13.59
N PRO A 312 7.01 3.54 -14.20
CA PRO A 312 5.59 3.86 -14.29
C PRO A 312 4.65 2.72 -13.84
N ARG A 313 3.74 3.10 -12.92
CA ARG A 313 2.38 2.61 -12.60
C ARG A 313 2.11 1.11 -12.31
N THR A 314 1.93 0.89 -11.01
CA THR A 314 0.81 0.21 -10.29
C THR A 314 0.21 -1.06 -10.90
N TYR A 315 0.53 -2.21 -10.29
CA TYR A 315 -0.39 -3.34 -10.20
C TYR A 315 -0.47 -3.88 -8.78
N VAL A 316 -1.72 -4.08 -8.41
CA VAL A 316 -2.29 -4.49 -7.12
C VAL A 316 -2.09 -5.99 -6.94
N CYS A 317 -1.75 -6.45 -5.73
CA CYS A 317 -1.83 -7.87 -5.40
C CYS A 317 -3.26 -8.37 -5.66
N ALA A 318 -3.39 -9.39 -6.51
CA ALA A 318 -4.64 -10.10 -6.72
C ALA A 318 -5.17 -10.59 -5.37
N GLY A 319 -6.21 -9.92 -4.87
CA GLY A 319 -6.73 -10.07 -3.51
C GLY A 319 -7.29 -8.80 -2.89
N SER A 320 -6.98 -7.62 -3.45
CA SER A 320 -7.59 -6.34 -3.07
C SER A 320 -8.64 -5.92 -4.11
N PHE A 321 -9.90 -5.80 -3.68
CA PHE A 321 -10.93 -5.12 -4.47
C PHE A 321 -10.45 -3.67 -4.77
N PRO A 322 -10.73 -3.13 -5.97
CA PRO A 322 -10.46 -1.73 -6.24
C PRO A 322 -11.34 -0.88 -5.31
N PHE A 323 -10.71 -0.12 -4.42
CA PHE A 323 -11.36 1.01 -3.77
C PHE A 323 -11.86 1.95 -4.87
N LEU A 324 -13.18 2.13 -4.93
CA LEU A 324 -13.85 3.04 -5.85
C LEU A 324 -13.58 4.49 -5.43
N TRP A 325 -12.53 5.11 -5.97
CA TRP A 325 -12.36 6.56 -5.89
C TRP A 325 -13.15 7.21 -7.02
N ILE A 326 -14.35 7.69 -6.71
CA ILE A 326 -15.09 8.59 -7.60
C ILE A 326 -14.60 10.01 -7.29
N THR A 327 -13.67 10.54 -8.10
CA THR A 327 -13.50 11.98 -8.21
C THR A 327 -13.45 12.38 -9.69
N GLY A 328 -14.23 13.41 -10.02
CA GLY A 328 -14.49 13.86 -11.38
C GLY A 328 -13.26 14.37 -12.12
N GLU A 329 -13.29 14.18 -13.43
CA GLU A 329 -12.24 14.51 -14.39
C GLU A 329 -11.72 15.96 -14.33
N ARG A 330 -10.39 16.11 -14.25
CA ARG A 330 -9.67 17.16 -14.98
C ARG A 330 -8.50 16.53 -15.76
N LYS A 331 -8.64 16.54 -17.08
CA LYS A 331 -7.59 16.20 -18.04
C LYS A 331 -6.47 17.24 -17.95
N ASN A 332 -5.22 16.80 -17.84
CA ASN A 332 -4.15 17.41 -18.61
C ASN A 332 -3.13 16.37 -19.08
N ILE A 333 -2.79 16.58 -20.34
CA ILE A 333 -1.97 15.82 -21.27
C ILE A 333 -0.53 15.69 -20.76
N TYR A 334 0.08 14.50 -20.86
CA TYR A 334 1.41 14.30 -21.46
C TYR A 334 1.53 12.86 -21.99
N THR A 335 2.24 12.77 -23.12
CA THR A 335 2.29 11.71 -24.13
C THR A 335 2.99 10.41 -23.70
N PRO A 336 2.57 9.24 -24.24
CA PRO A 336 3.19 7.95 -23.97
C PRO A 336 4.33 7.65 -24.97
N GLN A 337 5.42 7.03 -24.51
CA GLN A 337 6.34 6.32 -25.39
C GLN A 337 6.53 4.88 -24.89
N THR A 338 5.80 3.99 -25.57
CA THR A 338 6.20 2.63 -26.03
C THR A 338 6.93 1.71 -25.05
N ASN A 339 6.14 0.83 -24.41
CA ASN A 339 6.62 -0.49 -23.97
C ASN A 339 6.84 -1.38 -25.21
N SER A 340 8.07 -1.83 -25.40
CA SER A 340 8.37 -3.05 -26.16
C SER A 340 8.27 -4.24 -25.20
N TYR A 341 7.49 -5.23 -25.62
CA TYR A 341 7.30 -6.53 -24.99
C TYR A 341 8.62 -7.28 -24.77
N LEU A 342 8.71 -8.07 -23.71
CA LEU A 342 9.53 -9.29 -23.70
C LEU A 342 9.07 -10.25 -22.59
N TYR A 343 8.64 -11.43 -23.03
CA TYR A 343 8.35 -12.63 -22.23
C TYR A 343 9.63 -13.18 -21.58
N PHE A 344 9.52 -13.84 -20.41
CA PHE A 344 10.59 -14.69 -19.89
C PHE A 344 10.07 -16.08 -19.51
N PHE A 345 10.70 -17.07 -20.14
CA PHE A 345 10.64 -18.50 -19.89
C PHE A 345 11.45 -18.89 -18.64
N TYR A 346 11.06 -19.98 -17.99
CA TYR A 346 11.91 -20.73 -17.07
C TYR A 346 12.97 -21.49 -17.89
N SER A 347 14.24 -21.41 -17.52
CA SER A 347 15.31 -22.20 -18.14
C SER A 347 16.30 -22.60 -17.05
N ASP A 348 16.09 -23.80 -16.51
CA ASP A 348 17.05 -24.51 -15.66
C ASP A 348 17.10 -25.97 -16.12
N ASP A 349 17.39 -26.18 -17.41
CA ASP A 349 17.61 -27.49 -18.01
C ASP A 349 18.85 -27.40 -18.91
N ASP A 350 19.95 -28.04 -18.48
CA ASP A 350 21.18 -28.22 -19.28
C ASP A 350 21.00 -29.28 -20.39
N LEU A 351 19.76 -29.58 -20.76
CA LEU A 351 19.37 -30.50 -21.83
C LEU A 351 18.73 -29.71 -22.97
N ILE A 352 19.30 -29.82 -24.17
CA ILE A 352 18.71 -29.27 -25.39
C ILE A 352 17.46 -30.10 -25.70
N PRO A 353 16.25 -29.50 -25.78
CA PRO A 353 15.05 -30.23 -26.18
C PRO A 353 15.23 -30.84 -27.57
N TYR A 354 14.80 -32.09 -27.75
CA TYR A 354 14.73 -32.70 -29.07
C TYR A 354 13.87 -31.83 -30.00
N ASP A 355 14.30 -31.68 -31.25
CA ASP A 355 13.56 -30.96 -32.29
C ASP A 355 12.25 -31.69 -32.61
N MET A 356 11.14 -31.21 -32.04
CA MET A 356 9.78 -31.68 -32.29
C MET A 356 9.06 -30.85 -33.38
N SER A 357 9.79 -30.14 -34.24
CA SER A 357 9.17 -29.29 -35.28
C SER A 357 8.35 -30.07 -36.33
N GLU A 358 8.55 -31.39 -36.44
CA GLU A 358 7.73 -32.28 -37.27
C GLU A 358 6.54 -32.92 -36.54
N ASP A 359 6.42 -32.74 -35.22
CA ASP A 359 5.28 -33.25 -34.45
C ASP A 359 4.05 -32.34 -34.65
N LYS A 360 2.98 -32.92 -35.19
CA LYS A 360 1.68 -32.24 -35.31
C LYS A 360 0.89 -32.42 -34.01
N GLU A 361 0.67 -31.33 -33.28
CA GLU A 361 -0.33 -31.31 -32.21
C GLU A 361 -1.69 -31.75 -32.76
N LEU A 362 -2.20 -32.86 -32.23
CA LEU A 362 -3.55 -33.31 -32.52
C LEU A 362 -4.52 -32.31 -31.88
N LYS A 363 -5.05 -31.38 -32.67
CA LYS A 363 -6.10 -30.45 -32.22
C LYS A 363 -7.32 -31.25 -31.76
N VAL A 364 -7.42 -31.45 -30.44
CA VAL A 364 -8.59 -32.04 -29.82
C VAL A 364 -9.79 -31.13 -30.08
N LYS A 365 -10.88 -31.70 -30.63
CA LYS A 365 -12.08 -30.94 -30.94
C LYS A 365 -12.70 -30.41 -29.64
N ALA A 366 -13.01 -29.11 -29.62
CA ALA A 366 -13.70 -28.50 -28.49
C ALA A 366 -15.10 -29.11 -28.30
N PRO A 367 -15.56 -29.31 -27.05
CA PRO A 367 -16.88 -29.86 -26.77
C PRO A 367 -17.99 -28.94 -27.26
N VAL A 368 -19.08 -29.55 -27.76
CA VAL A 368 -20.24 -28.84 -28.34
C VAL A 368 -21.44 -28.84 -27.40
N TYR A 369 -21.55 -29.82 -26.50
CA TYR A 369 -22.66 -29.95 -25.56
C TYR A 369 -22.21 -29.81 -24.11
N ILE A 370 -23.05 -29.19 -23.28
CA ILE A 370 -22.75 -28.95 -21.86
C ILE A 370 -22.69 -30.26 -21.07
N ARG A 371 -23.49 -31.28 -21.45
CA ARG A 371 -23.46 -32.60 -20.81
C ARG A 371 -22.14 -33.31 -21.05
N ASP A 372 -21.59 -33.24 -22.25
CA ASP A 372 -20.25 -33.77 -22.56
C ASP A 372 -19.19 -33.10 -21.69
N CYS A 373 -19.29 -31.80 -21.43
CA CYS A 373 -18.38 -31.12 -20.51
C CYS A 373 -18.48 -31.67 -19.08
N ILE A 374 -19.68 -31.97 -18.59
CA ILE A 374 -19.89 -32.56 -17.25
C ILE A 374 -19.21 -33.93 -17.16
N GLU A 375 -19.41 -34.79 -18.17
CA GLU A 375 -18.79 -36.11 -18.23
C GLU A 375 -17.26 -36.02 -18.25
N VAL A 376 -16.71 -35.13 -19.09
CA VAL A 376 -15.26 -34.93 -19.21
C VAL A 376 -14.65 -34.39 -17.90
N LEU A 377 -15.28 -33.40 -17.28
CA LEU A 377 -14.76 -32.79 -16.04
C LEU A 377 -14.80 -33.76 -14.85
N THR A 378 -15.76 -34.67 -14.82
CA THR A 378 -15.96 -35.61 -13.71
C THR A 378 -15.17 -36.91 -13.87
N GLY A 379 -15.00 -37.42 -15.10
CA GLY A 379 -14.53 -38.79 -15.34
C GLY A 379 -13.47 -39.00 -16.42
N SER A 380 -13.00 -37.96 -17.13
CA SER A 380 -11.96 -38.14 -18.16
C SER A 380 -10.56 -38.28 -17.56
N GLU A 381 -9.82 -39.30 -18.00
CA GLU A 381 -8.37 -39.45 -17.82
C GLU A 381 -7.57 -38.76 -18.94
N ASP A 382 -8.23 -38.38 -20.03
CA ASP A 382 -7.63 -37.67 -21.16
C ASP A 382 -7.41 -36.18 -20.80
N VAL A 383 -6.13 -35.84 -20.60
CA VAL A 383 -5.64 -34.52 -20.18
C VAL A 383 -5.95 -33.42 -21.21
N ASP A 384 -5.75 -33.71 -22.50
CA ASP A 384 -5.92 -32.72 -23.57
C ASP A 384 -7.39 -32.36 -23.79
N LYS A 385 -8.28 -33.36 -23.67
CA LYS A 385 -9.74 -33.13 -23.66
C LYS A 385 -10.18 -32.32 -22.46
N TRP A 386 -9.62 -32.57 -21.29
CA TRP A 386 -9.97 -31.85 -20.07
C TRP A 386 -9.58 -30.37 -20.16
N ASP A 387 -8.35 -30.06 -20.58
CA ASP A 387 -7.86 -28.68 -20.75
C ASP A 387 -8.69 -27.91 -21.79
N THR A 388 -8.95 -28.53 -22.95
CA THR A 388 -9.80 -27.93 -23.99
C THR A 388 -11.22 -27.65 -23.47
N THR A 389 -11.75 -28.52 -22.61
CA THR A 389 -13.08 -28.37 -22.02
C THR A 389 -13.14 -27.19 -21.05
N VAL A 390 -12.17 -27.06 -20.13
CA VAL A 390 -12.12 -25.95 -19.17
C VAL A 390 -12.03 -24.60 -19.90
N LYS A 391 -11.20 -24.51 -20.95
CA LYS A 391 -11.06 -23.28 -21.77
C LYS A 391 -12.33 -22.94 -22.55
N ALA A 392 -13.09 -23.93 -23.01
CA ALA A 392 -14.29 -23.72 -23.82
C ALA A 392 -15.56 -23.44 -22.99
N LEU A 393 -15.60 -23.90 -21.74
CA LEU A 393 -16.83 -24.00 -20.92
C LEU A 393 -17.58 -22.68 -20.75
N GLU A 394 -16.88 -21.61 -20.38
CA GLU A 394 -17.47 -20.28 -20.20
C GLU A 394 -18.20 -19.81 -21.48
N SER A 395 -17.56 -19.99 -22.64
CA SER A 395 -18.14 -19.58 -23.92
C SER A 395 -19.35 -20.43 -24.30
N LEU A 396 -19.35 -21.71 -23.93
CA LEU A 396 -20.41 -22.65 -24.25
C LEU A 396 -21.67 -22.38 -23.42
N VAL A 397 -21.48 -22.12 -22.12
CA VAL A 397 -22.54 -21.72 -21.19
C VAL A 397 -23.25 -20.47 -21.70
N ARG A 398 -22.52 -19.41 -22.06
CA ARG A 398 -23.13 -18.18 -22.55
C ARG A 398 -23.85 -18.31 -23.90
N LYS A 399 -23.41 -19.24 -24.76
CA LYS A 399 -24.05 -19.48 -26.08
C LYS A 399 -25.35 -20.28 -25.98
N ASN A 400 -25.46 -21.17 -24.98
CA ASN A 400 -26.54 -22.15 -24.89
C ASN A 400 -27.33 -22.03 -23.56
N PRO A 401 -27.95 -20.89 -23.25
CA PRO A 401 -28.54 -20.63 -21.94
C PRO A 401 -29.69 -21.58 -21.56
N ALA A 402 -30.47 -22.04 -22.53
CA ALA A 402 -31.56 -23.00 -22.29
C ALA A 402 -31.02 -24.35 -21.80
N ALA A 403 -30.01 -24.89 -22.48
CA ALA A 403 -29.37 -26.14 -22.09
C ALA A 403 -28.62 -26.01 -20.75
N THR A 404 -28.02 -24.84 -20.47
CA THR A 404 -27.38 -24.60 -19.17
C THR A 404 -28.37 -24.66 -18.01
N ARG A 405 -29.58 -24.09 -18.17
CA ARG A 405 -30.60 -24.08 -17.10
C ARG A 405 -31.04 -25.48 -16.65
N GLU A 406 -30.97 -26.47 -17.55
CA GLU A 406 -31.32 -27.85 -17.21
C GLU A 406 -30.30 -28.52 -16.28
N VAL A 407 -29.05 -28.06 -16.28
CA VAL A 407 -27.92 -28.67 -15.54
C VAL A 407 -27.14 -27.64 -14.70
N SER A 408 -27.72 -26.48 -14.42
CA SER A 408 -27.04 -25.32 -13.83
C SER A 408 -26.48 -25.61 -12.44
N VAL A 409 -27.28 -26.26 -11.58
CA VAL A 409 -26.90 -26.63 -10.21
C VAL A 409 -25.83 -27.72 -10.20
N GLU A 410 -25.96 -28.72 -11.08
CA GLU A 410 -24.98 -29.79 -11.21
C GLU A 410 -23.62 -29.25 -11.67
N LEU A 411 -23.62 -28.39 -12.69
CA LEU A 411 -22.41 -27.76 -13.20
C LEU A 411 -21.77 -26.83 -12.15
N ALA A 412 -22.56 -26.08 -11.39
CA ALA A 412 -22.07 -25.26 -10.28
C ALA A 412 -21.43 -26.10 -9.17
N LYS A 413 -22.00 -27.27 -8.86
CA LYS A 413 -21.42 -28.22 -7.91
C LYS A 413 -20.08 -28.76 -8.40
N ILE A 414 -19.98 -29.16 -9.67
CA ILE A 414 -18.73 -29.66 -10.26
C ILE A 414 -17.67 -28.56 -10.21
N LEU A 415 -17.97 -27.35 -10.67
CA LEU A 415 -17.02 -26.23 -10.69
C LEU A 415 -16.52 -25.85 -9.29
N LEU A 416 -17.37 -25.91 -8.27
CA LEU A 416 -16.96 -25.61 -6.89
C LEU A 416 -15.95 -26.62 -6.31
N HIS A 417 -16.00 -27.87 -6.77
CA HIS A 417 -15.11 -28.95 -6.33
C HIS A 417 -14.02 -29.27 -7.36
N LEU A 418 -13.95 -28.50 -8.46
CA LEU A 418 -13.00 -28.77 -9.52
C LEU A 418 -11.59 -28.36 -9.08
N GLU A 419 -10.75 -29.37 -8.93
CA GLU A 419 -9.33 -29.23 -8.66
C GLU A 419 -8.53 -29.30 -9.97
N GLU A 420 -7.38 -28.65 -9.95
CA GLU A 420 -6.48 -28.59 -11.09
C GLU A 420 -5.80 -29.96 -11.29
N LYS A 421 -6.10 -30.64 -12.40
CA LYS A 421 -5.45 -31.92 -12.75
C LYS A 421 -4.15 -31.74 -13.53
N THR A 422 -3.95 -30.58 -14.15
CA THR A 422 -2.88 -30.27 -15.11
C THR A 422 -2.40 -28.84 -14.89
N CYS A 423 -1.12 -28.53 -15.09
CA CYS A 423 -0.56 -27.18 -14.90
C CYS A 423 -1.06 -26.20 -15.99
N THR A 424 -2.34 -25.86 -15.96
CA THR A 424 -2.99 -25.01 -16.96
C THR A 424 -2.87 -23.56 -16.55
N GLU A 425 -2.25 -22.73 -17.38
CA GLU A 425 -2.12 -21.30 -17.10
C GLU A 425 -3.48 -20.64 -16.86
N GLY A 426 -3.67 -20.04 -15.68
CA GLY A 426 -4.90 -19.31 -15.34
C GLY A 426 -6.11 -20.20 -15.04
N PHE A 427 -5.92 -21.48 -14.68
CA PHE A 427 -7.02 -22.40 -14.37
C PHE A 427 -8.06 -21.83 -13.39
N GLY A 428 -7.61 -21.22 -12.28
CA GLY A 428 -8.50 -20.63 -11.29
C GLY A 428 -9.41 -19.54 -11.86
N GLU A 429 -8.89 -18.70 -12.77
CA GLU A 429 -9.67 -17.66 -13.43
C GLU A 429 -10.67 -18.25 -14.43
N LEU A 430 -10.26 -19.26 -15.20
CA LEU A 430 -11.15 -19.96 -16.13
C LEU A 430 -12.32 -20.64 -15.40
N ARG A 431 -12.02 -21.34 -14.30
CA ARG A 431 -13.03 -21.97 -13.44
C ARG A 431 -14.00 -20.95 -12.87
N GLN A 432 -13.48 -19.85 -12.29
CA GLN A 432 -14.30 -18.79 -11.72
C GLN A 432 -15.20 -18.13 -12.77
N ARG A 433 -14.66 -17.80 -13.95
CA ARG A 433 -15.43 -17.20 -15.05
C ARG A 433 -16.52 -18.14 -15.57
N ALA A 434 -16.24 -19.43 -15.67
CA ALA A 434 -17.26 -20.42 -16.00
C ALA A 434 -18.36 -20.49 -14.93
N GLN A 435 -17.99 -20.46 -13.63
CA GLN A 435 -18.95 -20.50 -12.53
C GLN A 435 -19.82 -19.24 -12.48
N VAL A 436 -19.25 -18.06 -12.74
CA VAL A 436 -19.97 -16.79 -12.92
C VAL A 436 -20.92 -16.85 -14.12
N ALA A 437 -20.49 -17.43 -15.25
CA ALA A 437 -21.35 -17.59 -16.43
C ALA A 437 -22.56 -18.51 -16.14
N VAL A 438 -22.37 -19.57 -15.34
CA VAL A 438 -23.48 -20.45 -14.92
C VAL A 438 -24.44 -19.70 -14.00
N LEU A 439 -23.92 -18.98 -13.00
CA LEU A 439 -24.73 -18.22 -12.04
C LEU A 439 -25.50 -17.06 -12.71
N THR A 440 -24.93 -16.38 -13.68
CA THR A 440 -25.64 -15.30 -14.42
C THR A 440 -26.71 -15.84 -15.37
N THR A 441 -26.58 -17.09 -15.83
CA THR A 441 -27.56 -17.74 -16.73
C THR A 441 -28.80 -18.26 -15.98
N ASP A 442 -28.62 -18.72 -14.74
CA ASP A 442 -29.67 -19.25 -13.87
C ASP A 442 -29.51 -18.81 -12.40
N PRO A 443 -29.74 -17.53 -12.09
CA PRO A 443 -29.32 -16.89 -10.84
C PRO A 443 -29.99 -17.44 -9.59
N ILE A 444 -31.27 -17.80 -9.64
CA ILE A 444 -32.02 -18.19 -8.44
C ILE A 444 -31.57 -19.56 -7.89
N PRO A 445 -31.61 -20.66 -8.65
CA PRO A 445 -31.24 -21.97 -8.12
C PRO A 445 -29.75 -22.07 -7.81
N VAL A 446 -28.88 -21.46 -8.64
CA VAL A 446 -27.43 -21.50 -8.41
C VAL A 446 -27.04 -20.64 -7.21
N ALA A 447 -27.60 -19.44 -7.03
CA ALA A 447 -27.33 -18.64 -5.83
C ALA A 447 -27.77 -19.38 -4.56
N LYS A 448 -28.99 -19.94 -4.54
CA LYS A 448 -29.49 -20.74 -3.41
C LYS A 448 -28.56 -21.91 -3.07
N TYR A 449 -28.07 -22.62 -4.09
CA TYR A 449 -27.09 -23.69 -3.90
C TYR A 449 -25.80 -23.14 -3.27
N LEU A 450 -25.16 -22.15 -3.88
CA LEU A 450 -23.88 -21.60 -3.41
C LEU A 450 -23.97 -21.02 -1.98
N THR A 451 -25.03 -20.25 -1.67
CA THR A 451 -25.22 -19.70 -0.32
C THR A 451 -25.47 -20.81 0.71
N SER A 452 -26.13 -21.92 0.32
CA SER A 452 -26.27 -23.08 1.22
C SER A 452 -24.94 -23.79 1.47
N GLN A 453 -24.07 -23.86 0.46
CA GLN A 453 -22.76 -24.51 0.59
C GLN A 453 -21.79 -23.70 1.45
N PHE A 454 -21.92 -22.36 1.47
CA PHE A 454 -21.10 -21.49 2.32
C PHE A 454 -21.16 -21.90 3.81
N TYR A 455 -22.36 -22.25 4.30
CA TYR A 455 -22.60 -22.70 5.68
C TYR A 455 -22.53 -24.23 5.87
N SER A 456 -22.08 -24.98 4.88
CA SER A 456 -21.96 -26.45 4.98
C SER A 456 -20.64 -26.86 5.66
N LEU A 457 -20.63 -28.04 6.29
CA LEU A 457 -19.51 -28.55 7.11
C LEU A 457 -18.25 -28.86 6.29
N ASN A 458 -18.41 -29.42 5.08
CA ASN A 458 -17.33 -30.07 4.34
C ASN A 458 -16.68 -29.17 3.29
N TYR A 459 -16.39 -27.91 3.63
CA TYR A 459 -15.71 -26.97 2.72
C TYR A 459 -14.53 -26.27 3.38
N SER A 460 -13.48 -26.06 2.59
CA SER A 460 -12.33 -25.26 3.01
C SER A 460 -12.67 -23.76 3.06
N LEU A 461 -11.93 -22.99 3.88
CA LEU A 461 -12.07 -21.53 3.92
C LEU A 461 -11.83 -20.89 2.54
N ARG A 462 -10.94 -21.47 1.72
CA ARG A 462 -10.67 -21.01 0.36
C ARG A 462 -11.89 -21.16 -0.55
N GLN A 463 -12.58 -22.30 -0.50
CA GLN A 463 -13.81 -22.52 -1.27
C GLN A 463 -14.93 -21.60 -0.80
N ARG A 464 -15.05 -21.35 0.51
CA ARG A 464 -16.03 -20.38 1.05
C ARG A 464 -15.79 -18.97 0.53
N ILE A 465 -14.52 -18.54 0.45
CA ILE A 465 -14.17 -17.24 -0.15
C ILE A 465 -14.47 -17.23 -1.65
N ASP A 466 -14.18 -18.32 -2.37
CA ASP A 466 -14.48 -18.43 -3.80
C ASP A 466 -15.99 -18.34 -4.09
N ILE A 467 -16.83 -18.95 -3.24
CA ILE A 467 -18.29 -18.79 -3.28
C ILE A 467 -18.69 -17.31 -3.19
N LEU A 468 -18.13 -16.57 -2.23
CA LEU A 468 -18.43 -15.15 -2.05
C LEU A 468 -17.97 -14.32 -3.26
N ASP A 469 -16.76 -14.57 -3.77
CA ASP A 469 -16.22 -13.87 -4.93
C ASP A 469 -17.08 -14.12 -6.18
N VAL A 470 -17.50 -15.37 -6.45
CA VAL A 470 -18.39 -15.72 -7.56
C VAL A 470 -19.75 -15.03 -7.44
N LEU A 471 -20.34 -14.97 -6.24
CA LEU A 471 -21.61 -14.28 -6.00
C LEU A 471 -21.50 -12.78 -6.30
N VAL A 472 -20.41 -12.13 -5.87
CA VAL A 472 -20.15 -10.72 -6.15
C VAL A 472 -19.96 -10.46 -7.64
N LEU A 473 -19.10 -11.25 -8.31
CA LEU A 473 -18.82 -11.07 -9.74
C LEU A 473 -20.07 -11.27 -10.60
N ALA A 474 -20.91 -12.25 -10.27
CA ALA A 474 -22.17 -12.45 -10.97
C ALA A 474 -23.17 -11.32 -10.69
N ALA A 475 -23.30 -10.86 -9.44
CA ALA A 475 -24.14 -9.72 -9.11
C ALA A 475 -23.69 -8.45 -9.85
N GLN A 476 -22.39 -8.25 -10.00
CA GLN A 476 -21.82 -7.17 -10.81
C GLN A 476 -22.22 -7.31 -12.28
N GLU A 477 -22.01 -8.48 -12.89
CA GLU A 477 -22.38 -8.72 -14.30
C GLU A 477 -23.89 -8.50 -14.57
N LEU A 478 -24.75 -8.80 -13.59
CA LEU A 478 -26.20 -8.55 -13.66
C LEU A 478 -26.59 -7.09 -13.39
N SER A 479 -25.78 -6.34 -12.64
CA SER A 479 -26.06 -4.96 -12.26
C SER A 479 -25.57 -3.93 -13.29
N TYR A 480 -24.46 -4.22 -13.99
CA TYR A 480 -23.89 -3.29 -14.96
C TYR A 480 -24.70 -3.19 -16.26
N PRO A 481 -24.88 -1.98 -16.82
CA PRO A 481 -25.56 -1.79 -18.10
C PRO A 481 -24.74 -2.38 -19.25
N LYS A 482 -25.22 -3.45 -19.88
CA LYS A 482 -24.57 -4.04 -21.06
C LYS A 482 -24.67 -3.07 -22.25
N SER A 483 -23.58 -2.38 -22.59
CA SER A 483 -23.51 -1.61 -23.85
C SER A 483 -23.50 -2.58 -25.03
N HIS A 484 -24.64 -2.78 -25.70
CA HIS A 484 -24.68 -3.50 -26.98
C HIS A 484 -24.01 -2.67 -28.09
N GLY A 485 -22.68 -2.62 -28.08
CA GLY A 485 -21.86 -2.11 -29.17
C GLY A 485 -21.48 -3.21 -30.15
N LYS A 486 -22.42 -3.71 -30.96
CA LYS A 486 -22.08 -4.42 -32.21
C LYS A 486 -22.20 -3.44 -33.38
N THR A 487 -21.28 -2.48 -33.49
CA THR A 487 -21.00 -1.86 -34.78
C THR A 487 -20.20 -2.85 -35.61
N LYS A 488 -20.92 -3.65 -36.41
CA LYS A 488 -20.32 -4.41 -37.51
C LYS A 488 -19.67 -3.40 -38.46
N HIS A 489 -18.34 -3.36 -38.51
CA HIS A 489 -17.63 -2.75 -39.63
C HIS A 489 -17.86 -3.64 -40.86
N ALA A 490 -18.73 -3.19 -41.75
CA ALA A 490 -18.85 -3.71 -43.11
C ALA A 490 -18.42 -2.61 -44.09
N GLY A 491 -17.37 -2.90 -44.87
CA GLY A 491 -17.18 -2.47 -46.26
C GLY A 491 -17.18 -0.98 -46.62
N ALA A 492 -15.96 -0.44 -46.82
CA ALA A 492 -15.52 0.44 -47.92
C ALA A 492 -16.31 1.73 -48.29
N GLN A 493 -15.62 2.88 -48.31
CA GLN A 493 -15.04 3.49 -49.53
C GLN A 493 -14.34 4.84 -49.25
N LYS A 494 -13.33 5.14 -50.09
CA LYS A 494 -12.54 6.39 -50.17
C LYS A 494 -13.40 7.57 -50.69
N PRO A 495 -12.99 8.83 -50.44
CA PRO A 495 -13.82 10.01 -50.70
C PRO A 495 -13.88 10.38 -52.18
N CYS A 496 -15.06 10.77 -52.67
CA CYS A 496 -15.20 11.54 -53.91
C CYS A 496 -16.30 12.59 -53.75
N ILE A 497 -16.03 13.80 -54.22
CA ILE A 497 -16.93 14.95 -54.25
C ILE A 497 -17.83 14.82 -55.48
N GLN A 498 -19.14 15.03 -55.34
CA GLN A 498 -19.98 15.65 -56.39
C GLN A 498 -21.40 16.04 -55.91
N LEU A 499 -21.64 17.36 -55.92
CA LEU A 499 -22.81 18.12 -56.40
C LEU A 499 -24.26 17.63 -56.14
N LEU A 500 -25.01 18.48 -55.44
CA LEU A 500 -26.49 18.63 -55.47
C LEU A 500 -26.96 19.11 -56.88
N PRO A 501 -28.27 19.03 -57.28
CA PRO A 501 -29.47 19.09 -56.43
C PRO A 501 -30.67 18.19 -56.84
N GLY A 502 -31.64 18.02 -55.94
CA GLY A 502 -32.96 17.48 -56.27
C GLY A 502 -33.84 17.27 -55.04
N SER A 503 -34.91 18.05 -54.94
CA SER A 503 -35.86 18.19 -53.83
C SER A 503 -36.64 16.92 -53.48
N ASP A 504 -36.75 16.59 -52.20
CA ASP A 504 -38.00 16.10 -51.60
C ASP A 504 -38.06 16.43 -50.10
N SER A 505 -38.87 17.43 -49.79
CA SER A 505 -39.09 17.97 -48.46
C SER A 505 -40.14 17.17 -47.68
N SER A 506 -39.77 16.58 -46.55
CA SER A 506 -40.71 16.44 -45.42
C SER A 506 -40.07 16.31 -44.02
N LYS A 507 -38.73 16.29 -43.89
CA LYS A 507 -38.08 16.18 -42.56
C LYS A 507 -36.96 17.19 -42.28
N ASP A 508 -36.55 18.01 -43.25
CA ASP A 508 -35.43 18.95 -43.08
C ASP A 508 -35.80 20.26 -42.38
N TRP A 509 -37.06 20.69 -42.43
CA TRP A 509 -37.44 21.97 -41.80
C TRP A 509 -37.26 21.94 -40.28
N ARG A 510 -37.46 20.79 -39.61
CA ARG A 510 -37.24 20.68 -38.14
C ARG A 510 -35.77 20.81 -37.79
N ARG A 511 -34.87 20.19 -38.56
CA ARG A 511 -33.41 20.31 -38.36
C ARG A 511 -32.94 21.74 -38.59
N ILE A 512 -33.44 22.39 -39.64
CA ILE A 512 -33.12 23.80 -39.96
C ILE A 512 -33.67 24.74 -38.88
N VAL A 513 -34.85 24.45 -38.33
CA VAL A 513 -35.44 25.21 -37.22
C VAL A 513 -34.65 24.99 -35.93
N ASP A 514 -34.25 23.76 -35.60
CA ASP A 514 -33.43 23.45 -34.43
C ASP A 514 -32.03 24.07 -34.51
N GLU A 515 -31.44 24.13 -35.71
CA GLU A 515 -30.18 24.84 -35.96
C GLU A 515 -30.35 26.35 -35.85
N ARG A 516 -31.46 26.92 -36.36
CA ARG A 516 -31.76 28.34 -36.17
C ARG A 516 -31.98 28.70 -34.70
N ILE A 517 -32.72 27.86 -33.96
CA ILE A 517 -32.93 28.02 -32.52
C ILE A 517 -31.60 27.92 -31.79
N LYS A 518 -30.76 26.93 -32.08
CA LYS A 518 -29.41 26.82 -31.49
C LYS A 518 -28.53 28.03 -31.82
N SER A 519 -28.56 28.56 -33.05
CA SER A 519 -27.74 29.70 -33.47
C SER A 519 -28.16 31.04 -32.86
N LYS A 520 -29.45 31.18 -32.49
CA LYS A 520 -30.00 32.40 -31.91
C LYS A 520 -30.17 32.34 -30.39
N THR A 521 -29.93 31.20 -29.76
CA THR A 521 -30.03 31.04 -28.31
C THR A 521 -28.68 31.33 -27.66
N ARG A 522 -28.55 32.51 -27.04
CA ARG A 522 -27.36 32.89 -26.28
C ARG A 522 -27.31 32.07 -24.97
N ARG A 523 -26.41 31.09 -24.90
CA ARG A 523 -26.27 30.21 -23.72
C ARG A 523 -25.37 30.87 -22.69
N PHE A 524 -25.93 31.24 -21.54
CA PHE A 524 -25.16 31.50 -20.33
C PHE A 524 -24.63 30.15 -19.81
N ALA A 525 -23.39 30.11 -19.34
CA ALA A 525 -22.65 28.88 -19.06
C ALA A 525 -23.43 27.93 -18.12
N MET A 526 -23.99 26.86 -18.69
CA MET A 526 -24.42 25.68 -17.96
C MET A 526 -23.25 24.70 -17.97
N GLY A 527 -22.92 24.13 -16.81
CA GLY A 527 -21.86 23.14 -16.64
C GLY A 527 -21.97 21.96 -17.63
N ARG A 528 -20.86 21.21 -17.78
CA ARG A 528 -20.75 20.07 -18.71
C ARG A 528 -22.06 19.27 -18.76
N SER A 529 -22.73 19.30 -19.90
CA SER A 529 -23.79 18.36 -20.23
C SER A 529 -23.17 16.96 -20.19
N GLN A 530 -23.38 16.26 -19.08
CA GLN A 530 -23.18 14.82 -19.02
C GLN A 530 -24.19 14.25 -20.02
N VAL A 531 -23.71 13.48 -20.99
CA VAL A 531 -24.59 12.70 -21.87
C VAL A 531 -25.38 11.79 -20.93
N GLU A 532 -26.70 11.98 -20.82
CA GLU A 532 -27.57 11.06 -20.11
C GLU A 532 -27.42 9.69 -20.77
N VAL A 533 -26.67 8.81 -20.11
CA VAL A 533 -26.57 7.41 -20.49
C VAL A 533 -27.98 6.84 -20.38
N ALA A 534 -28.49 6.27 -21.47
CA ALA A 534 -29.81 5.65 -21.48
C ALA A 534 -29.95 4.70 -20.29
N ALA A 535 -30.95 4.92 -19.44
CA ALA A 535 -31.19 4.09 -18.26
C ALA A 535 -31.45 2.65 -18.69
N VAL A 536 -30.54 1.74 -18.35
CA VAL A 536 -30.69 0.30 -18.59
C VAL A 536 -31.24 -0.33 -17.32
N PRO A 537 -32.22 -1.25 -17.40
CA PRO A 537 -32.73 -1.94 -16.23
C PRO A 537 -31.65 -2.79 -15.57
N ASN A 538 -31.58 -2.73 -14.24
CA ASN A 538 -30.69 -3.56 -13.43
C ASN A 538 -31.24 -5.00 -13.38
N GLU A 539 -30.62 -5.95 -14.09
CA GLU A 539 -31.07 -7.37 -14.11
C GLU A 539 -30.92 -8.05 -12.74
N PHE A 540 -30.06 -7.50 -11.87
CA PHE A 540 -29.90 -7.98 -10.49
C PHE A 540 -31.12 -7.66 -9.62
N SER A 541 -31.99 -6.72 -10.03
CA SER A 541 -33.06 -6.21 -9.16
C SER A 541 -34.06 -7.25 -8.68
N SER A 542 -34.41 -8.20 -9.54
CA SER A 542 -35.37 -9.26 -9.22
C SER A 542 -34.77 -10.42 -8.43
N VAL A 543 -33.43 -10.51 -8.36
CA VAL A 543 -32.74 -11.64 -7.75
C VAL A 543 -31.91 -11.27 -6.52
N ALA A 544 -31.70 -9.98 -6.24
CA ALA A 544 -30.85 -9.48 -5.16
C ALA A 544 -31.12 -10.14 -3.79
N GLY A 545 -32.40 -10.33 -3.43
CA GLY A 545 -32.77 -10.97 -2.17
C GLY A 545 -32.30 -12.43 -2.05
N HIS A 546 -32.18 -13.17 -3.16
CA HIS A 546 -31.68 -14.55 -3.15
C HIS A 546 -30.18 -14.65 -2.95
N PHE A 547 -29.43 -13.58 -3.22
CA PHE A 547 -27.99 -13.50 -2.94
C PHE A 547 -27.74 -13.02 -1.51
N PHE A 548 -28.51 -12.03 -1.05
CA PHE A 548 -28.26 -11.32 0.19
C PHE A 548 -28.80 -12.03 1.44
N PHE A 549 -30.08 -12.34 1.51
CA PHE A 549 -30.71 -12.82 2.76
C PHE A 549 -30.18 -14.18 3.25
N PRO A 550 -29.90 -15.18 2.37
CA PRO A 550 -29.31 -16.44 2.83
C PRO A 550 -27.93 -16.27 3.48
N LEU A 551 -27.15 -15.26 3.06
CA LEU A 551 -25.81 -14.96 3.58
C LEU A 551 -25.81 -14.24 4.92
N ILE A 552 -26.92 -13.57 5.29
CA ILE A 552 -26.98 -12.80 6.54
C ILE A 552 -27.69 -13.57 7.67
N GLN A 553 -28.35 -14.69 7.38
CA GLN A 553 -29.25 -15.35 8.34
C GLN A 553 -28.56 -16.28 9.35
N HIS A 554 -27.39 -16.82 9.02
CA HIS A 554 -26.76 -17.92 9.79
C HIS A 554 -25.33 -17.62 10.26
N PHE A 555 -24.94 -16.34 10.28
CA PHE A 555 -23.58 -15.93 10.66
C PHE A 555 -23.25 -16.20 12.15
N ASP A 556 -24.26 -16.33 13.00
CA ASP A 556 -24.17 -16.49 14.46
C ASP A 556 -24.19 -17.96 14.91
N ARG A 557 -24.29 -18.91 13.98
CA ARG A 557 -24.34 -20.35 14.27
C ARG A 557 -22.94 -20.97 14.16
N PRO A 558 -22.25 -21.26 15.29
CA PRO A 558 -20.95 -21.91 15.22
C PRO A 558 -21.11 -23.36 14.75
N LEU A 559 -20.34 -23.75 13.75
CA LEU A 559 -20.13 -25.16 13.40
C LEU A 559 -18.81 -25.61 14.03
N THR A 560 -18.70 -26.92 14.32
CA THR A 560 -17.53 -27.50 15.01
C THR A 560 -16.19 -27.14 14.37
N THR A 561 -16.16 -26.91 13.05
CA THR A 561 -14.96 -26.58 12.26
C THR A 561 -15.08 -25.25 11.50
N PHE A 562 -16.12 -24.45 11.80
CA PHE A 562 -16.34 -23.16 11.13
C PHE A 562 -17.05 -22.20 12.09
N ASP A 563 -16.27 -21.27 12.64
CA ASP A 563 -16.72 -20.27 13.61
C ASP A 563 -16.39 -18.86 13.11
N LEU A 564 -17.38 -18.24 12.47
CA LEU A 564 -17.27 -16.89 11.92
C LEU A 564 -17.04 -15.83 12.99
N LEU A 565 -17.56 -16.01 14.20
CA LEU A 565 -17.45 -15.02 15.29
C LEU A 565 -16.18 -15.22 16.14
N GLY A 566 -15.57 -16.40 16.06
CA GLY A 566 -14.29 -16.73 16.70
C GLY A 566 -13.12 -16.64 15.73
N GLU A 567 -12.52 -17.79 15.44
CA GLU A 567 -11.23 -17.89 14.73
C GLU A 567 -11.33 -17.57 13.22
N ASP A 568 -12.48 -17.79 12.57
CA ASP A 568 -12.65 -17.60 11.12
C ASP A 568 -13.05 -16.16 10.74
N HIS A 569 -12.62 -15.18 11.53
CA HIS A 569 -12.90 -13.76 11.35
C HIS A 569 -12.47 -13.19 9.98
N LEU A 570 -11.52 -13.82 9.27
CA LEU A 570 -11.15 -13.46 7.90
C LEU A 570 -12.30 -13.73 6.93
N VAL A 571 -12.95 -14.90 7.06
CA VAL A 571 -14.11 -15.26 6.25
C VAL A 571 -15.31 -14.40 6.64
N LEU A 572 -15.48 -14.08 7.93
CA LEU A 572 -16.49 -13.10 8.37
C LEU A 572 -16.26 -11.74 7.71
N GLY A 573 -15.03 -11.22 7.72
CA GLY A 573 -14.72 -9.95 7.06
C GLY A 573 -15.01 -9.97 5.56
N ARG A 574 -14.72 -11.09 4.88
CA ARG A 574 -15.08 -11.31 3.47
C ARG A 574 -16.58 -11.34 3.25
N LEU A 575 -17.34 -12.00 4.12
CA LEU A 575 -18.80 -12.02 4.11
C LEU A 575 -19.38 -10.61 4.26
N VAL A 576 -18.90 -9.85 5.25
CA VAL A 576 -19.35 -8.48 5.52
C VAL A 576 -19.12 -7.57 4.30
N HIS A 577 -17.92 -7.61 3.72
CA HIS A 577 -17.62 -6.86 2.50
C HIS A 577 -18.48 -7.30 1.31
N THR A 578 -18.76 -8.60 1.18
CA THR A 578 -19.66 -9.14 0.15
C THR A 578 -21.07 -8.59 0.31
N LEU A 579 -21.61 -8.58 1.53
CA LEU A 579 -22.92 -8.00 1.83
C LEU A 579 -22.99 -6.51 1.51
N ALA A 580 -21.95 -5.74 1.82
CA ALA A 580 -21.84 -4.33 1.44
C ALA A 580 -21.91 -4.14 -0.08
N ILE A 581 -21.17 -4.93 -0.85
CA ILE A 581 -21.16 -4.86 -2.31
C ILE A 581 -22.53 -5.26 -2.89
N LEU A 582 -23.13 -6.35 -2.42
CA LEU A 582 -24.46 -6.78 -2.86
C LEU A 582 -25.53 -5.72 -2.57
N MET A 583 -25.44 -5.04 -1.43
CA MET A 583 -26.30 -3.89 -1.09
C MET A 583 -26.11 -2.73 -2.08
N TYR A 584 -24.85 -2.41 -2.41
CA TYR A 584 -24.52 -1.38 -3.39
C TYR A 584 -24.99 -1.71 -4.81
N LEU A 585 -24.91 -2.98 -5.23
CA LEU A 585 -25.38 -3.41 -6.55
C LEU A 585 -26.91 -3.49 -6.64
N ALA A 586 -27.59 -3.50 -5.48
CA ALA A 586 -29.05 -3.50 -5.34
C ALA A 586 -29.65 -2.08 -5.27
N VAL A 587 -28.96 -1.05 -5.75
CA VAL A 587 -29.51 0.31 -5.92
C VAL A 587 -30.77 0.25 -6.80
N ASN A 588 -31.82 0.99 -6.40
CA ASN A 588 -33.12 1.07 -7.07
C ASN A 588 -33.90 -0.26 -7.14
N THR A 589 -33.65 -1.20 -6.24
CA THR A 589 -34.40 -2.47 -6.16
C THR A 589 -35.53 -2.39 -5.14
N VAL A 590 -36.58 -3.19 -5.31
CA VAL A 590 -37.72 -3.22 -4.38
C VAL A 590 -37.32 -3.75 -3.00
N ALA A 591 -36.31 -4.63 -2.95
CA ALA A 591 -35.81 -5.22 -1.71
C ALA A 591 -34.81 -4.31 -0.96
N VAL A 592 -34.40 -3.17 -1.53
CA VAL A 592 -33.31 -2.34 -1.01
C VAL A 592 -33.55 -1.87 0.43
N THR A 593 -34.78 -1.51 0.79
CA THR A 593 -35.11 -1.04 2.14
C THR A 593 -35.00 -2.17 3.16
N ALA A 594 -35.54 -3.35 2.85
CA ALA A 594 -35.46 -4.52 3.73
C ALA A 594 -34.02 -5.05 3.86
N MET A 595 -33.24 -5.02 2.76
CA MET A 595 -31.82 -5.36 2.77
C MET A 595 -31.01 -4.37 3.61
N GLY A 596 -31.28 -3.07 3.48
CA GLY A 596 -30.63 -2.02 4.26
C GLY A 596 -30.86 -2.18 5.75
N LYS A 597 -32.12 -2.41 6.17
CA LYS A 597 -32.47 -2.62 7.58
C LYS A 597 -31.77 -3.84 8.18
N ALA A 598 -31.87 -4.99 7.52
CA ALA A 598 -31.20 -6.21 7.96
C ALA A 598 -29.67 -6.03 8.04
N LEU A 599 -29.08 -5.25 7.12
CA LEU A 599 -27.64 -4.97 7.13
C LEU A 599 -27.23 -4.07 8.31
N LEU A 600 -28.06 -3.09 8.68
CA LEU A 600 -27.79 -2.23 9.85
C LEU A 600 -27.91 -3.01 11.17
N GLU A 601 -28.91 -3.88 11.31
CA GLU A 601 -29.03 -4.78 12.47
C GLU A 601 -27.82 -5.71 12.60
N PHE A 602 -27.36 -6.27 11.47
CA PHE A 602 -26.13 -7.07 11.41
C PHE A 602 -24.88 -6.26 11.79
N VAL A 603 -24.78 -5.01 11.30
CA VAL A 603 -23.68 -4.11 11.67
C VAL A 603 -23.68 -3.81 13.17
N TRP A 604 -24.87 -3.58 13.74
CA TRP A 604 -25.02 -3.30 15.15
C TRP A 604 -24.50 -4.46 16.02
N ALA A 605 -24.80 -5.70 15.65
CA ALA A 605 -24.32 -6.89 16.36
C ALA A 605 -22.78 -7.00 16.39
N LEU A 606 -22.08 -6.60 15.31
CA LEU A 606 -20.64 -6.81 15.14
C LEU A 606 -19.78 -5.55 15.36
N ARG A 607 -20.38 -4.41 15.71
CA ARG A 607 -19.71 -3.08 15.78
C ARG A 607 -18.44 -3.00 16.65
N PHE A 608 -18.26 -3.92 17.59
CA PHE A 608 -17.09 -3.95 18.48
C PHE A 608 -16.15 -5.14 18.24
N HIS A 609 -16.19 -5.73 17.05
CA HIS A 609 -15.29 -6.81 16.68
C HIS A 609 -13.80 -6.40 16.83
N THR A 610 -12.96 -7.33 17.27
CA THR A 610 -11.53 -7.06 17.57
C THR A 610 -10.71 -6.82 16.29
N ASP A 611 -10.96 -7.62 15.26
CA ASP A 611 -10.28 -7.56 13.96
C ASP A 611 -10.60 -6.27 13.18
N SER A 612 -9.58 -5.62 12.61
CA SER A 612 -9.73 -4.35 11.89
C SER A 612 -10.38 -4.50 10.51
N TYR A 613 -10.18 -5.63 9.84
CA TYR A 613 -10.72 -5.92 8.53
C TYR A 613 -12.24 -6.12 8.59
N VAL A 614 -12.74 -6.87 9.58
CA VAL A 614 -14.20 -6.97 9.85
C VAL A 614 -14.80 -5.58 10.07
N ARG A 615 -14.17 -4.77 10.94
CA ARG A 615 -14.66 -3.42 11.26
C ARG A 615 -14.68 -2.48 10.05
N GLN A 616 -13.67 -2.57 9.19
CA GLN A 616 -13.64 -1.85 7.92
C GLN A 616 -14.79 -2.29 7.00
N GLY A 617 -15.09 -3.60 6.95
CA GLY A 617 -16.27 -4.14 6.29
C GLY A 617 -17.57 -3.53 6.79
N LEU A 618 -17.74 -3.43 8.11
CA LEU A 618 -18.96 -2.84 8.72
C LEU A 618 -19.15 -1.37 8.33
N LEU A 619 -18.08 -0.59 8.27
CA LEU A 619 -18.12 0.79 7.78
C LEU A 619 -18.49 0.85 6.28
N SER A 620 -18.02 -0.12 5.49
CA SER A 620 -18.41 -0.27 4.09
C SER A 620 -19.89 -0.62 3.95
N CYS A 621 -20.45 -1.44 4.85
CA CYS A 621 -21.88 -1.74 4.88
C CYS A 621 -22.71 -0.48 5.11
N ILE A 622 -22.38 0.31 6.14
CA ILE A 622 -23.06 1.59 6.42
C ILE A 622 -23.01 2.51 5.20
N SER A 623 -21.82 2.69 4.63
CA SER A 623 -21.64 3.51 3.43
C SER A 623 -22.49 3.02 2.26
N SER A 624 -22.58 1.70 2.07
CA SER A 624 -23.36 1.09 0.98
C SER A 624 -24.87 1.28 1.19
N VAL A 625 -25.37 1.19 2.43
CA VAL A 625 -26.77 1.48 2.75
C VAL A 625 -27.11 2.94 2.44
N LEU A 626 -26.27 3.87 2.91
CA LEU A 626 -26.47 5.31 2.71
C LEU A 626 -26.45 5.73 1.23
N LEU A 627 -25.65 5.05 0.41
CA LEU A 627 -25.57 5.32 -1.03
C LEU A 627 -26.68 4.67 -1.85
N SER A 628 -27.30 3.60 -1.35
CA SER A 628 -28.19 2.74 -2.15
C SER A 628 -29.66 2.88 -1.81
N VAL A 629 -29.98 3.20 -0.56
CA VAL A 629 -31.36 3.42 -0.12
C VAL A 629 -31.73 4.90 -0.33
N PRO A 630 -32.89 5.20 -0.94
CA PRO A 630 -33.40 6.57 -1.03
C PRO A 630 -33.55 7.23 0.34
N LYS A 631 -33.23 8.53 0.43
CA LYS A 631 -33.26 9.30 1.69
C LYS A 631 -34.63 9.26 2.38
N GLU A 632 -35.71 9.23 1.61
CA GLU A 632 -37.08 9.18 2.13
C GLU A 632 -37.30 7.90 2.93
N ARG A 633 -36.84 6.77 2.38
CA ARG A 633 -36.92 5.45 3.02
C ARG A 633 -35.96 5.29 4.19
N LEU A 634 -34.80 5.93 4.14
CA LEU A 634 -33.86 5.97 5.27
C LEU A 634 -34.48 6.64 6.49
N LEU A 635 -35.13 7.79 6.30
CA LEU A 635 -35.75 8.57 7.38
C LEU A 635 -37.08 7.97 7.87
N GLU A 636 -37.86 7.32 7.01
CA GLU A 636 -39.13 6.71 7.43
C GLU A 636 -38.92 5.35 8.10
N ASP A 637 -38.12 4.47 7.52
CA ASP A 637 -38.09 3.04 7.87
C ASP A 637 -36.88 2.63 8.73
N MET A 638 -35.83 3.48 8.84
CA MET A 638 -34.53 3.14 9.48
C MET A 638 -33.96 4.25 10.40
N THR A 639 -34.79 5.14 10.93
CA THR A 639 -34.30 6.29 11.72
C THR A 639 -33.61 5.88 13.02
N GLU A 640 -34.13 4.88 13.73
CA GLU A 640 -33.55 4.44 15.00
C GLU A 640 -32.13 3.87 14.80
N GLU A 641 -31.98 2.98 13.82
CA GLU A 641 -30.71 2.34 13.47
C GLU A 641 -29.66 3.36 12.97
N LEU A 642 -30.10 4.42 12.28
CA LEU A 642 -29.23 5.52 11.82
C LEU A 642 -28.75 6.41 12.98
N LEU A 643 -29.61 6.74 13.95
CA LEU A 643 -29.24 7.51 15.13
C LEU A 643 -28.25 6.74 16.02
N GLU A 644 -28.48 5.44 16.18
CA GLU A 644 -27.56 4.53 16.85
C GLU A 644 -26.18 4.49 16.17
N THR A 645 -26.17 4.37 14.83
CA THR A 645 -24.95 4.41 14.02
C THR A 645 -24.24 5.76 14.15
N GLN A 646 -24.98 6.87 14.16
CA GLN A 646 -24.44 8.21 14.35
C GLN A 646 -23.74 8.35 15.71
N SER A 647 -24.38 7.90 16.78
CA SER A 647 -23.82 7.90 18.13
C SER A 647 -22.52 7.08 18.21
N TRP A 648 -22.51 5.89 17.59
CA TRP A 648 -21.34 5.03 17.52
C TRP A 648 -20.17 5.67 16.78
N LEU A 649 -20.41 6.29 15.62
CA LEU A 649 -19.38 6.96 14.83
C LEU A 649 -18.88 8.26 15.50
N GLY A 650 -19.77 9.01 16.15
CA GLY A 650 -19.45 10.25 16.85
C GLY A 650 -18.63 10.05 18.14
N GLY A 651 -18.82 8.94 18.84
CA GLY A 651 -18.08 8.61 20.06
C GLY A 651 -16.60 8.22 19.85
N LYS A 652 -16.16 8.00 18.60
CA LYS A 652 -14.79 7.57 18.29
C LYS A 652 -14.11 8.46 17.25
N MET A 653 -13.68 9.64 17.67
CA MET A 653 -12.79 10.53 16.90
C MET A 653 -11.37 9.94 16.60
N GLY A 654 -11.13 8.66 16.89
CA GLY A 654 -9.81 8.00 16.77
C GLY A 654 -9.68 6.99 15.62
N TRP A 655 -10.69 6.80 14.78
CA TRP A 655 -10.68 5.81 13.70
C TRP A 655 -10.54 6.52 12.36
N CYS A 656 -9.32 6.96 12.09
CA CYS A 656 -8.97 7.66 10.87
C CYS A 656 -8.94 6.67 9.68
N ASN A 657 -10.10 6.36 9.12
CA ASN A 657 -10.25 5.82 7.77
C ASN A 657 -11.28 6.66 7.01
N THR A 658 -10.99 6.94 5.73
CA THR A 658 -11.81 7.81 4.86
C THR A 658 -13.29 7.39 4.81
N SER A 659 -13.58 6.08 4.82
CA SER A 659 -14.96 5.57 4.80
C SER A 659 -15.77 5.91 6.06
N GLY A 660 -15.15 5.90 7.24
CA GLY A 660 -15.84 6.23 8.49
C GLY A 660 -16.16 7.72 8.60
N PHE A 661 -15.24 8.56 8.12
CA PHE A 661 -15.45 10.01 8.04
C PHE A 661 -16.55 10.36 7.03
N VAL A 662 -16.55 9.73 5.84
CA VAL A 662 -17.60 9.94 4.82
C VAL A 662 -18.96 9.49 5.34
N ALA A 663 -19.05 8.33 6.00
CA ALA A 663 -20.30 7.86 6.60
C ALA A 663 -20.81 8.82 7.69
N LEU A 664 -19.95 9.28 8.60
CA LEU A 664 -20.32 10.24 9.64
C LEU A 664 -20.82 11.56 9.04
N VAL A 665 -20.07 12.12 8.06
CA VAL A 665 -20.45 13.37 7.39
C VAL A 665 -21.77 13.21 6.65
N PHE A 666 -21.99 12.09 5.97
CA PHE A 666 -23.23 11.85 5.23
C PHE A 666 -24.44 11.68 6.15
N VAL A 667 -24.30 10.92 7.25
CA VAL A 667 -25.34 10.80 8.28
C VAL A 667 -25.65 12.17 8.90
N GLN A 668 -24.62 12.97 9.18
CA GLN A 668 -24.81 14.31 9.73
C GLN A 668 -25.42 15.30 8.73
N CYS A 669 -25.23 15.10 7.42
CA CYS A 669 -25.90 15.87 6.37
C CYS A 669 -27.33 15.37 6.05
N LEU A 670 -27.69 14.15 6.46
CA LEU A 670 -29.05 13.62 6.27
C LEU A 670 -30.04 14.19 7.29
N PHE A 671 -29.58 14.46 8.52
CA PHE A 671 -30.41 14.97 9.61
C PHE A 671 -30.42 16.52 9.76
N ASN A 672 -29.54 17.22 9.04
CA ASN A 672 -29.52 18.70 8.95
C ASN A 672 -30.06 19.15 7.59
#